data_AF-A0A964C212-F1
#
_entry.id   AF-A0A964C212-F1
#
_cell.length_a   1.000
_cell.length_b   1.000
_cell.length_c   1.000
_cell.angle_alpha   90.00
_cell.angle_beta   90.00
_cell.angle_gamma   90.00
#
_symmetry.space_group_name_H-M   'P 1'
#
loop_
_entity.id
_entity.type
_entity.pdbx_description
1 polymer ?
#
loop_
_entity_poly.entity_id
_entity_poly.type
_entity_poly.pdbx_seq_one_letter_code
_entity_poly.pdbx_strand_id
1 'polypeptide(L)'
;MNWNYLAECVRLLYWSYFKPFSLAEWLSEIHPDLKSDTNPFTMQAEFRVNPKLRRYAGQVWFLTVAVPVVAAVLVGIIYSLVVEPFNWLRSSLFLMGWFLGNRAGWGKKSSREIWLTLIFTLLVFSPILINSDLLFVPEATGLFSVAFGVIYGVGFGMLSSSGMLAVAFHVALGVAFGVGFGVPSDVTLGVALGVGFSMAFDVERGVKRGAMSREALFWELMRFFSGLMIALNVMMLNVMLMAFGRNPSVASCVALGVAYILGTLRFYFWIPELLWMFFLWRFVPEGDEAKWLLRLPPHFDQIIHLPIPLMDSFIVKAYRHNPIAALKTIYYLIKSSNQQKVVLNAMVEIAIDRLNCCHNSQDIVAITEQLAWIPSPPPAELGSALPEFLAISQDVRAAENASSAYLQYEMLATPLTKLNSLGKSLVLSKNAALATSFGSAVQRWINILETSRQTLEEAAVNSAEIPQVYVAGPALNPENSSSRFKGRLDVFREIESLACSSQPPVLLLYGGRRTGKTSTLKFLPQKVGSELVPLSIDFQGAAMTTTLSGLAEFIANTIVEAARRNRNLHLPAIDKESLKTEPFLTLQKWFEQIEKNAPGKRFLLCFDEFERLEEVVRDTGSRSPLNFLRYIVQHGANWILLFSGSHTLDELNPYWNDYLINTQSLRMTYLQESEARDLIQHPIDNFPDIYTEAAIDEIIYLTRCQPYYVQLICRVLVDRLNAINRENTSLNREKQTKLAVGDVQAAIVKSLEQGGAAFRERYQELTDSEREFLHKLIEEPDLSVAESRLWQRLVEKEVLEVTGGGYRFQVPLFQKFVEMQNPG
;
A
#
# COMPACT_ATOMS: atom_id res chain seq x y z
N MET A 1 -45.19 -39.08 2.09
CA MET A 1 -43.97 -38.26 2.23
C MET A 1 -44.19 -36.96 1.48
N ASN A 2 -44.02 -35.81 2.13
CA ASN A 2 -44.38 -34.51 1.52
C ASN A 2 -43.37 -34.18 0.41
N TRP A 3 -43.82 -33.86 -0.82
CA TRP A 3 -42.95 -33.62 -1.98
C TRP A 3 -41.88 -32.54 -1.69
N ASN A 4 -42.26 -31.53 -0.89
CA ASN A 4 -41.37 -30.46 -0.44
C ASN A 4 -40.18 -30.97 0.39
N TYR A 5 -40.36 -32.03 1.20
CA TYR A 5 -39.28 -32.60 2.00
C TYR A 5 -38.24 -33.32 1.13
N LEU A 6 -38.71 -34.06 0.12
CA LEU A 6 -37.83 -34.70 -0.88
C LEU A 6 -37.05 -33.66 -1.69
N ALA A 7 -37.72 -32.59 -2.13
CA ALA A 7 -37.08 -31.50 -2.84
C ALA A 7 -36.00 -30.79 -1.99
N GLU A 8 -36.26 -30.56 -0.70
CA GLU A 8 -35.27 -30.03 0.25
C GLU A 8 -34.06 -30.97 0.40
N CYS A 9 -34.29 -32.29 0.51
CA CYS A 9 -33.22 -33.29 0.57
C CYS A 9 -32.36 -33.30 -0.70
N VAL A 10 -32.98 -33.29 -1.88
CA VAL A 10 -32.25 -33.23 -3.17
C VAL A 10 -31.45 -31.92 -3.28
N ARG A 11 -32.01 -30.80 -2.81
CA ARG A 11 -31.29 -29.52 -2.75
C ARG A 11 -30.07 -29.58 -1.84
N LEU A 12 -30.16 -30.24 -0.68
CA LEU A 12 -29.02 -30.41 0.23
C LEU A 12 -27.91 -31.28 -0.38
N LEU A 13 -28.27 -32.34 -1.10
CA LEU A 13 -27.28 -33.13 -1.87
C LEU A 13 -26.60 -32.31 -2.96
N TYR A 14 -27.38 -31.51 -3.68
CA TYR A 14 -26.84 -30.62 -4.69
C TYR A 14 -25.90 -29.57 -4.07
N TRP A 15 -26.29 -28.96 -2.95
CA TRP A 15 -25.45 -27.98 -2.26
C TRP A 15 -24.20 -28.59 -1.65
N SER A 16 -24.26 -29.80 -1.11
CA SER A 16 -23.07 -30.45 -0.55
C SER A 16 -22.01 -30.75 -1.60
N TYR A 17 -22.42 -30.98 -2.85
CA TYR A 17 -21.49 -31.34 -3.93
C TYR A 17 -21.10 -30.16 -4.85
N PHE A 18 -22.02 -29.24 -5.14
CA PHE A 18 -21.79 -28.13 -6.08
C PHE A 18 -21.78 -26.74 -5.43
N LYS A 19 -22.35 -26.57 -4.23
CA LYS A 19 -22.47 -25.25 -3.57
C LYS A 19 -22.11 -25.27 -2.08
N PRO A 20 -20.88 -25.64 -1.73
CA PRO A 20 -20.49 -25.79 -0.33
C PRO A 20 -20.51 -24.45 0.42
N PHE A 21 -20.25 -23.31 -0.22
CA PHE A 21 -20.30 -22.01 0.43
C PHE A 21 -21.73 -21.61 0.77
N SER A 22 -22.67 -21.85 -0.15
CA SER A 22 -24.11 -21.64 0.14
C SER A 22 -24.63 -22.61 1.20
N LEU A 23 -24.12 -23.84 1.24
CA LEU A 23 -24.44 -24.79 2.32
C LEU A 23 -23.92 -24.27 3.66
N ALA A 24 -22.67 -23.82 3.73
CA ALA A 24 -22.07 -23.31 4.95
C ALA A 24 -22.81 -22.07 5.49
N GLU A 25 -23.19 -21.13 4.62
CA GLU A 25 -23.98 -19.96 4.99
C GLU A 25 -25.36 -20.39 5.54
N TRP A 26 -26.07 -21.28 4.85
CA TRP A 26 -27.35 -21.80 5.32
C TRP A 26 -27.25 -22.59 6.64
N LEU A 27 -26.17 -23.35 6.87
CA LEU A 27 -25.95 -24.06 8.13
C LEU A 27 -25.67 -23.09 9.28
N SER A 28 -24.92 -22.03 9.03
CA SER A 28 -24.66 -20.99 10.03
C SER A 28 -25.92 -20.25 10.48
N GLU A 29 -26.92 -20.10 9.60
CA GLU A 29 -28.24 -19.56 9.95
C GLU A 29 -29.07 -20.50 10.84
N ILE A 30 -28.77 -21.81 10.82
CA ILE A 30 -29.44 -22.80 11.65
C ILE A 30 -28.78 -22.86 13.03
N HIS A 31 -27.45 -22.92 13.08
CA HIS A 31 -26.69 -22.93 14.32
C HIS A 31 -25.23 -22.47 14.07
N PRO A 32 -24.65 -21.58 14.91
CA PRO A 32 -23.32 -21.00 14.67
C PRO A 32 -22.18 -22.03 14.65
N ASP A 33 -22.29 -23.10 15.44
CA ASP A 33 -21.27 -24.17 15.49
C ASP A 33 -21.46 -25.27 14.44
N LEU A 34 -22.50 -25.19 13.61
CA LEU A 34 -22.82 -26.22 12.62
C LEU A 34 -22.06 -25.95 11.31
N LYS A 35 -21.00 -26.74 11.08
CA LYS A 35 -20.24 -26.74 9.82
C LYS A 35 -20.65 -27.91 8.93
N SER A 36 -20.27 -27.87 7.64
CA SER A 36 -20.60 -28.91 6.65
C SER A 36 -20.01 -30.30 6.99
N ASP A 37 -18.96 -30.33 7.78
CA ASP A 37 -18.27 -31.51 8.34
C ASP A 37 -18.72 -31.84 9.76
N THR A 38 -19.71 -31.15 10.34
CA THR A 38 -20.19 -31.45 11.68
C THR A 38 -21.31 -32.49 11.64
N ASN A 39 -21.25 -33.51 12.50
CA ASN A 39 -22.33 -34.48 12.63
C ASN A 39 -23.50 -33.85 13.43
N PRO A 40 -24.68 -33.59 12.80
CA PRO A 40 -25.79 -32.90 13.45
C PRO A 40 -26.39 -33.69 14.63
N PHE A 41 -26.15 -35.01 14.69
CA PHE A 41 -26.60 -35.87 15.79
C PHE A 41 -25.75 -35.74 17.06
N THR A 42 -24.67 -34.97 17.04
CA THR A 42 -23.92 -34.63 18.26
C THR A 42 -24.64 -33.56 19.10
N MET A 43 -25.47 -32.73 18.47
CA MET A 43 -26.24 -31.63 19.08
C MET A 43 -27.69 -32.03 19.42
N GLN A 44 -27.93 -33.32 19.69
CA GLN A 44 -29.28 -33.85 19.96
C GLN A 44 -29.99 -33.19 21.15
N ALA A 45 -29.23 -32.70 22.14
CA ALA A 45 -29.79 -31.99 23.29
C ALA A 45 -30.57 -30.72 22.89
N GLU A 46 -30.17 -30.09 21.78
CA GLU A 46 -30.73 -28.82 21.31
C GLU A 46 -31.90 -28.98 20.34
N PHE A 47 -32.22 -30.22 19.91
CA PHE A 47 -33.32 -30.49 18.98
C PHE A 47 -34.69 -30.07 19.51
N ARG A 48 -34.83 -29.93 20.83
CA ARG A 48 -36.05 -29.42 21.47
C ARG A 48 -36.18 -27.90 21.34
N VAL A 49 -35.07 -27.19 21.31
CA VAL A 49 -35.01 -25.72 21.25
C VAL A 49 -34.95 -25.23 19.80
N ASN A 50 -34.31 -26.00 18.90
CA ASN A 50 -34.14 -25.64 17.50
C ASN A 50 -34.81 -26.68 16.56
N PRO A 51 -36.05 -26.45 16.12
CA PRO A 51 -36.77 -27.39 15.24
C PRO A 51 -36.15 -27.47 13.83
N LYS A 52 -35.44 -26.43 13.37
CA LYS A 52 -34.74 -26.44 12.08
C LYS A 52 -33.55 -27.40 12.12
N LEU A 53 -32.79 -27.41 13.21
CA LEU A 53 -31.68 -28.35 13.42
C LEU A 53 -32.15 -29.81 13.43
N ARG A 54 -33.25 -30.10 14.13
CA ARG A 54 -33.86 -31.44 14.15
C ARG A 54 -34.31 -31.89 12.74
N ARG A 55 -34.90 -30.98 11.97
CA ARG A 55 -35.32 -31.27 10.59
C ARG A 55 -34.13 -31.53 9.69
N TYR A 56 -33.07 -30.71 9.78
CA TYR A 56 -31.82 -30.93 9.06
C TYR A 56 -31.19 -32.29 9.40
N ALA A 57 -31.10 -32.65 10.68
CA ALA A 57 -30.58 -33.96 11.10
C ALA A 57 -31.38 -35.12 10.48
N GLY A 58 -32.71 -35.01 10.45
CA GLY A 58 -33.57 -35.98 9.76
C GLY A 58 -33.32 -36.07 8.25
N GLN A 59 -33.05 -34.93 7.59
CA GLN A 59 -32.72 -34.87 6.17
C GLN A 59 -31.36 -35.51 5.89
N VAL A 60 -30.33 -35.21 6.71
CA VAL A 60 -29.00 -35.83 6.60
C VAL A 60 -29.13 -37.35 6.70
N TRP A 61 -29.84 -37.86 7.70
CA TRP A 61 -30.03 -39.31 7.85
C TRP A 61 -30.76 -39.94 6.67
N PHE A 62 -31.84 -39.32 6.19
CA PHE A 62 -32.57 -39.80 5.03
C PHE A 62 -31.64 -39.90 3.81
N LEU A 63 -30.82 -38.89 3.58
CA LEU A 63 -29.84 -38.87 2.49
C LEU A 63 -28.76 -39.94 2.65
N THR A 64 -28.22 -40.11 3.86
CA THR A 64 -27.24 -41.16 4.19
C THR A 64 -27.72 -42.57 3.92
N VAL A 65 -29.02 -42.82 4.14
CA VAL A 65 -29.64 -44.12 3.90
C VAL A 65 -30.05 -44.27 2.43
N ALA A 66 -30.70 -43.27 1.85
CA ALA A 66 -31.34 -43.38 0.54
C ALA A 66 -30.34 -43.30 -0.62
N VAL A 67 -29.34 -42.41 -0.56
CA VAL A 67 -28.39 -42.18 -1.65
C VAL A 67 -27.63 -43.44 -2.07
N PRO A 68 -26.98 -44.20 -1.16
CA PRO A 68 -26.26 -45.42 -1.55
C PRO A 68 -27.16 -46.49 -2.16
N VAL A 69 -28.41 -46.62 -1.68
CA VAL A 69 -29.38 -47.56 -2.25
C VAL A 69 -29.74 -47.15 -3.68
N VAL A 70 -30.07 -45.88 -3.90
CA VAL A 70 -30.41 -45.35 -5.22
C VAL A 70 -29.21 -45.42 -6.17
N ALA A 71 -28.02 -45.05 -5.70
CA ALA A 71 -26.79 -45.14 -6.48
C ALA A 71 -26.47 -46.58 -6.87
N ALA A 72 -26.57 -47.55 -5.95
CA ALA A 72 -26.35 -48.96 -6.23
C ALA A 72 -27.34 -49.50 -7.28
N VAL A 73 -28.60 -49.08 -7.23
CA VAL A 73 -29.60 -49.47 -8.24
C VAL A 73 -29.27 -48.87 -9.61
N LEU A 74 -28.99 -47.56 -9.67
CA LEU A 74 -28.68 -46.87 -10.93
C LEU A 74 -27.40 -47.42 -11.58
N VAL A 75 -26.33 -47.52 -10.79
CA VAL A 75 -25.04 -48.05 -11.25
C VAL A 75 -25.19 -49.53 -11.61
N GLY A 76 -25.91 -50.32 -10.81
CA GLY A 76 -26.13 -51.74 -11.09
C GLY A 76 -26.88 -51.98 -12.40
N ILE A 77 -27.89 -51.17 -12.70
CA ILE A 77 -28.60 -51.22 -13.99
C ILE A 77 -27.68 -50.85 -15.15
N ILE A 78 -26.96 -49.72 -15.05
CA ILE A 78 -26.05 -49.26 -16.12
C ILE A 78 -24.91 -50.26 -16.33
N TYR A 79 -24.32 -50.76 -15.25
CA TYR A 79 -23.25 -51.75 -15.28
C TYR A 79 -23.70 -53.05 -15.91
N SER A 80 -24.90 -53.53 -15.57
CA SER A 80 -25.50 -54.73 -16.16
C SER A 80 -25.83 -54.58 -17.65
N LEU A 81 -26.02 -53.36 -18.13
CA LEU A 81 -26.26 -53.06 -19.54
C LEU A 81 -24.98 -52.97 -20.37
N VAL A 82 -23.84 -52.61 -19.74
CA VAL A 82 -22.61 -52.24 -20.44
C VAL A 82 -21.49 -53.26 -20.26
N VAL A 83 -21.44 -53.98 -19.13
CA VAL A 83 -20.28 -54.79 -18.73
C VAL A 83 -20.69 -56.24 -18.46
N GLU A 84 -21.29 -56.54 -17.29
CA GLU A 84 -21.60 -57.90 -16.82
C GLU A 84 -22.80 -57.90 -15.86
N PRO A 85 -23.53 -59.03 -15.71
CA PRO A 85 -24.68 -59.12 -14.82
C PRO A 85 -24.32 -58.76 -13.37
N PHE A 86 -25.00 -57.74 -12.84
CA PHE A 86 -24.71 -57.17 -11.54
C PHE A 86 -25.08 -58.13 -10.39
N ASN A 87 -24.16 -58.36 -9.45
CA ASN A 87 -24.39 -59.23 -8.30
C ASN A 87 -25.20 -58.52 -7.20
N TRP A 88 -26.52 -58.64 -7.28
CA TRP A 88 -27.46 -58.03 -6.34
C TRP A 88 -27.37 -58.59 -4.91
N LEU A 89 -26.95 -59.84 -4.74
CA LEU A 89 -26.84 -60.49 -3.42
C LEU A 89 -25.69 -59.92 -2.60
N ARG A 90 -24.52 -59.71 -3.22
CA ARG A 90 -23.37 -59.08 -2.54
C ARG A 90 -23.63 -57.61 -2.22
N SER A 91 -24.29 -56.91 -3.14
CA SER A 91 -24.67 -55.50 -2.98
C SER A 91 -25.73 -55.30 -1.90
N SER A 92 -26.69 -56.23 -1.74
CA SER A 92 -27.69 -56.14 -0.66
C SER A 92 -27.09 -56.38 0.73
N LEU A 93 -26.13 -57.30 0.85
CA LEU A 93 -25.37 -57.51 2.10
C LEU A 93 -24.52 -56.28 2.46
N PHE A 94 -23.91 -55.63 1.46
CA PHE A 94 -23.18 -54.38 1.64
C PHE A 94 -24.11 -53.25 2.15
N LEU A 95 -25.26 -53.04 1.48
CA LEU A 95 -26.25 -52.04 1.87
C LEU A 95 -26.83 -52.31 3.27
N MET A 96 -26.95 -53.58 3.66
CA MET A 96 -27.36 -53.98 5.00
C MET A 96 -26.30 -53.59 6.05
N GLY A 97 -25.02 -53.91 5.81
CA GLY A 97 -23.92 -53.49 6.69
C GLY A 97 -23.82 -51.96 6.79
N TRP A 98 -24.03 -51.26 5.69
CA TRP A 98 -24.11 -49.80 5.62
C TRP A 98 -25.23 -49.23 6.50
N PHE A 99 -26.45 -49.76 6.40
CA PHE A 99 -27.59 -49.31 7.19
C PHE A 99 -27.35 -49.52 8.70
N LEU A 100 -26.73 -50.64 9.06
CA LEU A 100 -26.40 -50.99 10.44
C LEU A 100 -25.31 -50.08 11.03
N GLY A 101 -24.23 -49.81 10.27
CA GLY A 101 -23.17 -48.89 10.68
C GLY A 101 -23.68 -47.47 10.94
N ASN A 102 -24.56 -46.96 10.06
CA ASN A 102 -25.16 -45.63 10.22
C ASN A 102 -26.09 -45.53 11.44
N ARG A 103 -26.80 -46.62 11.77
CA ARG A 103 -27.65 -46.67 12.96
C ARG A 103 -26.84 -46.79 14.25
N ALA A 104 -25.65 -47.39 14.21
CA ALA A 104 -24.72 -47.44 15.34
C ALA A 104 -24.07 -46.07 15.62
N GLY A 105 -23.80 -45.26 14.58
CA GLY A 105 -23.27 -43.90 14.70
C GLY A 105 -24.27 -42.83 15.20
N TRP A 106 -25.50 -43.22 15.56
CA TRP A 106 -26.50 -42.31 16.10
C TRP A 106 -26.27 -42.00 17.59
N GLY A 107 -25.67 -40.83 17.84
CA GLY A 107 -25.46 -40.27 19.17
C GLY A 107 -24.29 -40.91 19.93
N LYS A 108 -23.96 -40.36 21.10
CA LYS A 108 -23.00 -40.96 22.04
C LYS A 108 -23.64 -42.17 22.72
N LYS A 109 -23.76 -43.29 22.00
CA LYS A 109 -24.22 -44.56 22.59
C LYS A 109 -23.06 -45.31 23.24
N SER A 110 -23.29 -45.90 24.41
CA SER A 110 -22.30 -46.78 25.03
C SER A 110 -22.09 -48.03 24.18
N SER A 111 -20.88 -48.59 24.20
CA SER A 111 -20.54 -49.81 23.43
C SER A 111 -21.52 -50.97 23.65
N ARG A 112 -22.22 -51.03 24.80
CA ARG A 112 -23.24 -52.05 25.08
C ARG A 112 -24.48 -51.98 24.19
N GLU A 113 -24.92 -50.78 23.79
CA GLU A 113 -26.10 -50.64 22.91
C GLU A 113 -25.79 -51.01 21.45
N ILE A 114 -24.54 -50.83 21.04
CA ILE A 114 -24.03 -51.25 19.73
C ILE A 114 -23.96 -52.79 19.69
N TRP A 115 -23.49 -53.42 20.77
CA TRP A 115 -23.48 -54.88 20.90
C TRP A 115 -24.88 -55.50 20.89
N LEU A 116 -25.86 -54.89 21.56
CA LEU A 116 -27.23 -55.39 21.59
C LEU A 116 -27.93 -55.30 20.23
N THR A 117 -27.67 -54.24 19.45
CA THR A 117 -28.22 -54.12 18.09
C THR A 117 -27.58 -55.11 17.12
N LEU A 118 -26.29 -55.43 17.28
CA LEU A 118 -25.58 -56.47 16.52
C LEU A 118 -26.07 -57.88 16.83
N ILE A 119 -26.28 -58.20 18.10
CA ILE A 119 -26.76 -59.53 18.53
C ILE A 119 -28.19 -59.78 18.05
N PHE A 120 -29.06 -58.78 18.17
CA PHE A 120 -30.45 -58.89 17.72
C PHE A 120 -30.56 -59.07 16.21
N THR A 121 -29.67 -58.45 15.43
CA THR A 121 -29.66 -58.57 13.96
C THR A 121 -29.09 -59.91 13.48
N LEU A 122 -28.06 -60.44 14.13
CA LEU A 122 -27.59 -61.82 13.90
C LEU A 122 -28.70 -62.85 14.18
N LEU A 123 -29.50 -62.63 15.22
CA LEU A 123 -30.60 -63.52 15.60
C LEU A 123 -31.79 -63.46 14.62
N VAL A 124 -32.15 -62.28 14.13
CA VAL A 124 -33.31 -62.09 13.24
C VAL A 124 -33.02 -62.54 11.80
N PHE A 125 -31.77 -62.43 11.33
CA PHE A 125 -31.40 -62.76 9.94
C PHE A 125 -30.71 -64.11 9.75
N SER A 126 -30.33 -64.78 10.84
CA SER A 126 -29.90 -66.19 10.85
C SER A 126 -30.81 -67.12 10.00
N PRO A 127 -32.15 -67.01 10.04
CA PRO A 127 -33.03 -67.88 9.24
C PRO A 127 -32.93 -67.68 7.72
N ILE A 128 -32.56 -66.47 7.26
CA ILE A 128 -32.40 -66.15 5.83
C ILE A 128 -31.09 -66.74 5.29
N LEU A 129 -30.05 -66.82 6.13
CA LEU A 129 -28.77 -67.45 5.81
C LEU A 129 -28.87 -68.99 5.80
N ILE A 130 -29.74 -69.57 6.62
CA ILE A 130 -29.91 -71.03 6.74
C ILE A 130 -30.74 -71.64 5.60
N ASN A 131 -31.65 -70.88 4.99
CA ASN A 131 -32.52 -71.36 3.89
C ASN A 131 -31.92 -71.23 2.48
N SER A 132 -30.69 -70.74 2.36
CA SER A 132 -29.89 -70.84 1.14
C SER A 132 -28.75 -71.81 1.43
N ASP A 133 -28.42 -72.72 0.52
CA ASP A 133 -27.35 -73.74 0.64
C ASP A 133 -25.92 -73.14 0.75
N LEU A 134 -25.78 -71.99 1.41
CA LEU A 134 -24.59 -71.15 1.52
C LEU A 134 -23.65 -71.57 2.67
N LEU A 135 -24.05 -72.50 3.52
CA LEU A 135 -23.25 -72.94 4.68
C LEU A 135 -22.03 -73.80 4.30
N PHE A 136 -21.89 -74.22 3.03
CA PHE A 136 -20.81 -75.11 2.57
C PHE A 136 -19.96 -74.56 1.40
N VAL A 137 -19.97 -73.24 1.15
CA VAL A 137 -19.09 -72.62 0.14
C VAL A 137 -17.98 -71.79 0.81
N PRO A 138 -16.68 -71.95 0.44
CA PRO A 138 -15.57 -71.17 0.99
C PRO A 138 -15.73 -69.64 0.85
N GLU A 139 -16.58 -69.18 -0.07
CA GLU A 139 -16.91 -67.77 -0.27
C GLU A 139 -17.79 -67.15 0.84
N ALA A 140 -18.42 -67.96 1.70
CA ALA A 140 -19.28 -67.49 2.78
C ALA A 140 -18.49 -66.73 3.88
N THR A 141 -17.22 -67.08 4.09
CA THR A 141 -16.32 -66.36 5.02
C THR A 141 -15.97 -64.97 4.50
N GLY A 142 -15.80 -64.82 3.18
CA GLY A 142 -15.59 -63.53 2.51
C GLY A 142 -16.80 -62.59 2.64
N LEU A 143 -18.01 -63.11 2.43
CA LEU A 143 -19.25 -62.35 2.58
C LEU A 143 -19.48 -61.82 4.00
N PHE A 144 -19.19 -62.64 5.02
CA PHE A 144 -19.24 -62.22 6.43
C PHE A 144 -18.19 -61.14 6.75
N SER A 145 -16.97 -61.25 6.22
CA SER A 145 -15.91 -60.27 6.44
C SER A 145 -16.22 -58.90 5.82
N VAL A 146 -16.90 -58.85 4.67
CA VAL A 146 -17.32 -57.60 4.01
C VAL A 146 -18.40 -56.90 4.83
N ALA A 147 -19.44 -57.62 5.25
CA ALA A 147 -20.49 -57.03 6.09
C ALA A 147 -19.93 -56.53 7.44
N PHE A 148 -19.04 -57.30 8.08
CA PHE A 148 -18.41 -56.93 9.35
C PHE A 148 -17.44 -55.73 9.20
N GLY A 149 -16.65 -55.71 8.13
CA GLY A 149 -15.74 -54.61 7.81
C GLY A 149 -16.46 -53.29 7.50
N VAL A 150 -17.62 -53.36 6.83
CA VAL A 150 -18.45 -52.17 6.54
C VAL A 150 -19.10 -51.64 7.81
N ILE A 151 -19.62 -52.52 8.68
CA ILE A 151 -20.18 -52.13 9.98
C ILE A 151 -19.12 -51.44 10.85
N TYR A 152 -17.90 -52.00 10.92
CA TYR A 152 -16.81 -51.45 11.73
C TYR A 152 -16.27 -50.15 11.13
N GLY A 153 -16.09 -50.08 9.81
CA GLY A 153 -15.61 -48.90 9.10
C GLY A 153 -16.57 -47.71 9.17
N VAL A 154 -17.87 -47.93 8.94
CA VAL A 154 -18.90 -46.88 9.05
C VAL A 154 -19.11 -46.47 10.50
N GLY A 155 -19.12 -47.42 11.45
CA GLY A 155 -19.27 -47.15 12.88
C GLY A 155 -18.11 -46.33 13.48
N PHE A 156 -16.87 -46.62 13.08
CA PHE A 156 -15.68 -45.89 13.54
C PHE A 156 -15.52 -44.52 12.86
N GLY A 157 -15.82 -44.41 11.56
CA GLY A 157 -15.79 -43.14 10.82
C GLY A 157 -16.82 -42.11 11.32
N MET A 158 -17.97 -42.56 11.84
CA MET A 158 -18.98 -41.67 12.44
C MET A 158 -18.64 -41.20 13.87
N LEU A 159 -17.76 -41.91 14.58
CA LEU A 159 -17.24 -41.49 15.89
C LEU A 159 -16.15 -40.40 15.74
N SER A 160 -15.44 -40.38 14.62
CA SER A 160 -14.52 -39.29 14.23
C SER A 160 -15.28 -38.18 13.49
N SER A 161 -15.92 -37.29 14.25
CA SER A 161 -16.36 -35.92 13.91
C SER A 161 -16.44 -35.54 12.42
N SER A 162 -17.25 -36.21 11.60
CA SER A 162 -17.36 -35.86 10.18
C SER A 162 -18.80 -35.99 9.65
N GLY A 163 -19.31 -34.89 9.11
CA GLY A 163 -20.71 -34.59 8.78
C GLY A 163 -21.15 -35.14 7.42
N MET A 164 -22.00 -34.40 6.69
CA MET A 164 -22.60 -34.86 5.41
C MET A 164 -21.56 -35.24 4.33
N LEU A 165 -20.35 -34.68 4.39
CA LEU A 165 -19.23 -35.05 3.51
C LEU A 165 -18.66 -36.45 3.80
N ALA A 166 -18.66 -36.88 5.06
CA ALA A 166 -18.29 -38.25 5.42
C ALA A 166 -19.25 -39.25 4.78
N VAL A 167 -20.54 -38.92 4.75
CA VAL A 167 -21.56 -39.77 4.13
C VAL A 167 -21.26 -40.00 2.66
N ALA A 168 -20.95 -38.96 1.87
CA ALA A 168 -20.62 -39.12 0.45
C ALA A 168 -19.32 -39.91 0.23
N PHE A 169 -18.29 -39.64 1.04
CA PHE A 169 -17.00 -40.34 1.02
C PHE A 169 -17.16 -41.84 1.33
N HIS A 170 -17.92 -42.18 2.37
CA HIS A 170 -18.15 -43.57 2.77
C HIS A 170 -19.13 -44.27 1.81
N VAL A 171 -20.07 -43.56 1.15
CA VAL A 171 -20.94 -44.12 0.10
C VAL A 171 -20.11 -44.51 -1.12
N ALA A 172 -19.18 -43.66 -1.55
CA ALA A 172 -18.30 -43.95 -2.69
C ALA A 172 -17.34 -45.10 -2.38
N LEU A 173 -16.71 -45.11 -1.20
CA LEU A 173 -15.87 -46.21 -0.72
C LEU A 173 -16.66 -47.52 -0.54
N GLY A 174 -17.91 -47.38 -0.11
CA GLY A 174 -18.82 -48.49 0.12
C GLY A 174 -19.29 -49.18 -1.16
N VAL A 175 -19.73 -48.39 -2.14
CA VAL A 175 -20.05 -48.89 -3.48
C VAL A 175 -18.79 -49.45 -4.15
N ALA A 176 -17.62 -48.84 -3.95
CA ALA A 176 -16.35 -49.36 -4.48
C ALA A 176 -15.94 -50.70 -3.87
N PHE A 177 -16.12 -50.90 -2.56
CA PHE A 177 -15.86 -52.20 -1.90
C PHE A 177 -16.91 -53.26 -2.24
N GLY A 178 -18.20 -52.88 -2.33
CA GLY A 178 -19.29 -53.79 -2.67
C GLY A 178 -19.23 -54.29 -4.12
N VAL A 179 -18.81 -53.44 -5.06
CA VAL A 179 -18.67 -53.79 -6.49
C VAL A 179 -17.31 -54.43 -6.79
N GLY A 180 -16.24 -54.03 -6.09
CA GLY A 180 -14.88 -54.59 -6.29
C GLY A 180 -14.74 -56.07 -5.93
N PHE A 181 -15.59 -56.61 -5.05
CA PHE A 181 -15.64 -58.04 -4.74
C PHE A 181 -16.63 -58.83 -5.62
N GLY A 182 -17.31 -58.20 -6.59
CA GLY A 182 -18.38 -58.82 -7.38
C GLY A 182 -18.00 -59.35 -8.77
N VAL A 183 -16.80 -59.07 -9.29
CA VAL A 183 -16.43 -59.30 -10.71
C VAL A 183 -14.97 -59.75 -10.83
N PRO A 184 -14.60 -60.70 -11.73
CA PRO A 184 -13.20 -60.96 -12.07
C PRO A 184 -12.56 -59.74 -12.72
N SER A 185 -11.42 -59.34 -12.16
CA SER A 185 -10.48 -58.29 -12.59
C SER A 185 -10.55 -57.82 -14.05
N ASP A 186 -10.81 -56.52 -14.26
CA ASP A 186 -9.83 -55.57 -14.86
C ASP A 186 -10.41 -54.18 -15.22
N VAL A 187 -11.73 -53.97 -15.17
CA VAL A 187 -12.32 -52.69 -15.62
C VAL A 187 -12.82 -51.79 -14.46
N THR A 188 -13.04 -52.36 -13.29
CA THR A 188 -13.79 -51.69 -12.19
C THR A 188 -12.96 -50.69 -11.38
N LEU A 189 -11.62 -50.76 -11.44
CA LEU A 189 -10.74 -49.91 -10.64
C LEU A 189 -10.64 -48.47 -11.19
N GLY A 190 -10.66 -48.30 -12.53
CA GLY A 190 -10.43 -47.01 -13.20
C GLY A 190 -11.49 -45.94 -12.93
N VAL A 191 -12.76 -46.33 -12.81
CA VAL A 191 -13.88 -45.39 -12.64
C VAL A 191 -14.20 -45.17 -11.15
N ALA A 192 -14.02 -46.20 -10.31
CA ALA A 192 -14.38 -46.14 -8.89
C ALA A 192 -13.39 -45.33 -8.04
N LEU A 193 -12.09 -45.38 -8.35
CA LEU A 193 -11.07 -44.63 -7.61
C LEU A 193 -10.99 -43.15 -8.00
N GLY A 194 -11.46 -42.78 -9.20
CA GLY A 194 -11.51 -41.38 -9.67
C GLY A 194 -12.61 -40.52 -9.02
N VAL A 195 -13.64 -41.14 -8.45
CA VAL A 195 -14.78 -40.42 -7.84
C VAL A 195 -14.75 -40.48 -6.30
N GLY A 196 -14.19 -41.53 -5.71
CA GLY A 196 -14.17 -41.72 -4.25
C GLY A 196 -13.03 -41.02 -3.49
N PHE A 197 -11.88 -40.75 -4.14
CA PHE A 197 -10.71 -40.24 -3.43
C PHE A 197 -10.52 -38.71 -3.48
N SER A 198 -11.37 -38.01 -4.24
CA SER A 198 -11.31 -36.55 -4.45
C SER A 198 -11.95 -35.73 -3.32
N MET A 199 -12.39 -36.34 -2.22
CA MET A 199 -13.20 -35.68 -1.19
C MET A 199 -12.49 -35.43 0.16
N ALA A 200 -11.30 -35.98 0.40
CA ALA A 200 -10.73 -36.03 1.75
C ALA A 200 -9.42 -35.23 1.98
N PHE A 201 -8.95 -34.41 1.04
CA PHE A 201 -7.68 -33.69 1.26
C PHE A 201 -7.63 -32.20 0.86
N ASP A 202 -8.76 -31.59 0.48
CA ASP A 202 -8.75 -30.23 -0.10
C ASP A 202 -9.23 -29.09 0.81
N VAL A 203 -9.42 -29.33 2.12
CA VAL A 203 -9.98 -28.30 3.02
C VAL A 203 -8.97 -27.69 4.00
N GLU A 204 -7.78 -28.28 4.22
CA GLU A 204 -6.89 -27.82 5.31
C GLU A 204 -5.63 -27.04 4.88
N ARG A 205 -5.25 -26.97 3.60
CA ARG A 205 -4.00 -26.27 3.20
C ARG A 205 -4.14 -24.98 2.39
N GLY A 206 -5.37 -24.50 2.14
CA GLY A 206 -5.61 -23.22 1.48
C GLY A 206 -5.25 -21.98 2.34
N VAL A 207 -4.91 -22.17 3.62
CA VAL A 207 -4.65 -21.08 4.55
C VAL A 207 -3.26 -21.28 5.16
N LYS A 208 -2.33 -20.38 4.81
CA LYS A 208 -0.92 -20.26 5.27
C LYS A 208 0.12 -20.95 4.40
N ARG A 209 0.68 -20.20 3.44
CA ARG A 209 2.11 -19.82 3.43
C ARG A 209 2.39 -18.81 2.32
N GLY A 210 2.88 -17.65 2.72
CA GLY A 210 3.40 -16.62 1.82
C GLY A 210 4.89 -16.82 1.55
N ALA A 211 5.31 -16.22 0.43
CA ALA A 211 6.69 -15.93 0.03
C ALA A 211 7.59 -17.11 -0.36
N MET A 212 7.43 -17.62 -1.59
CA MET A 212 8.52 -18.25 -2.34
C MET A 212 8.32 -17.96 -3.84
N SER A 213 9.39 -17.65 -4.58
CA SER A 213 9.30 -17.22 -5.98
C SER A 213 8.78 -18.35 -6.90
N ARG A 214 7.94 -17.96 -7.87
CA ARG A 214 7.14 -18.82 -8.78
C ARG A 214 7.88 -19.98 -9.45
N GLU A 215 9.16 -19.84 -9.78
CA GLU A 215 9.93 -20.89 -10.45
C GLU A 215 10.43 -21.97 -9.47
N ALA A 216 10.80 -21.57 -8.25
CA ALA A 216 11.21 -22.51 -7.21
C ALA A 216 10.01 -23.33 -6.72
N LEU A 217 8.85 -22.70 -6.58
CA LEU A 217 7.60 -23.34 -6.11
C LEU A 217 7.06 -24.34 -7.14
N PHE A 218 7.20 -24.06 -8.45
CA PHE A 218 6.83 -25.01 -9.50
C PHE A 218 7.75 -26.24 -9.52
N TRP A 219 9.07 -26.05 -9.43
CA TRP A 219 10.02 -27.19 -9.41
C TRP A 219 10.01 -27.95 -8.08
N GLU A 220 9.79 -27.31 -6.94
CA GLU A 220 9.56 -27.95 -5.64
C GLU A 220 8.23 -28.70 -5.60
N LEU A 221 7.13 -28.12 -6.12
CA LEU A 221 5.87 -28.84 -6.26
C LEU A 221 6.02 -30.02 -7.20
N MET A 222 6.70 -29.88 -8.33
CA MET A 222 6.92 -31.00 -9.26
C MET A 222 7.85 -32.07 -8.66
N ARG A 223 8.86 -31.70 -7.87
CA ARG A 223 9.72 -32.64 -7.13
C ARG A 223 8.98 -33.33 -5.98
N PHE A 224 8.14 -32.59 -5.27
CA PHE A 224 7.28 -33.09 -4.21
C PHE A 224 6.19 -34.00 -4.78
N PHE A 225 5.53 -33.64 -5.87
CA PHE A 225 4.57 -34.48 -6.57
C PHE A 225 5.24 -35.68 -7.22
N SER A 226 6.46 -35.57 -7.78
CA SER A 226 7.19 -36.73 -8.29
C SER A 226 7.63 -37.65 -7.15
N GLY A 227 8.10 -37.11 -6.03
CA GLY A 227 8.52 -37.88 -4.86
C GLY A 227 7.35 -38.52 -4.12
N LEU A 228 6.23 -37.81 -4.01
CA LEU A 228 4.97 -38.29 -3.43
C LEU A 228 4.30 -39.30 -4.34
N MET A 229 4.35 -39.13 -5.67
CA MET A 229 3.88 -40.13 -6.62
C MET A 229 4.76 -41.38 -6.61
N ILE A 230 6.07 -41.25 -6.49
CA ILE A 230 6.97 -42.42 -6.34
C ILE A 230 6.73 -43.11 -5.00
N ALA A 231 6.62 -42.35 -3.90
CA ALA A 231 6.37 -42.89 -2.57
C ALA A 231 4.97 -43.54 -2.45
N LEU A 232 3.93 -42.93 -3.03
CA LEU A 232 2.58 -43.49 -3.09
C LEU A 232 2.49 -44.67 -4.04
N ASN A 233 3.17 -44.66 -5.19
CA ASN A 233 3.22 -45.83 -6.06
C ASN A 233 3.99 -46.99 -5.41
N VAL A 234 5.07 -46.72 -4.69
CA VAL A 234 5.81 -47.75 -3.94
C VAL A 234 5.00 -48.24 -2.73
N MET A 235 4.30 -47.36 -2.02
CA MET A 235 3.41 -47.73 -0.91
C MET A 235 2.19 -48.52 -1.40
N MET A 236 1.58 -48.12 -2.53
CA MET A 236 0.44 -48.85 -3.12
C MET A 236 0.88 -50.17 -3.76
N LEU A 237 2.08 -50.23 -4.36
CA LEU A 237 2.70 -51.47 -4.85
C LEU A 237 2.93 -52.45 -3.70
N ASN A 238 3.45 -51.99 -2.56
CA ASN A 238 3.65 -52.81 -1.37
C ASN A 238 2.33 -53.26 -0.72
N VAL A 239 1.32 -52.37 -0.66
CA VAL A 239 -0.02 -52.70 -0.13
C VAL A 239 -0.77 -53.65 -1.08
N MET A 240 -0.64 -53.52 -2.40
CA MET A 240 -1.21 -54.48 -3.38
C MET A 240 -0.46 -55.81 -3.42
N LEU A 241 0.87 -55.82 -3.32
CA LEU A 241 1.68 -57.04 -3.19
C LEU A 241 1.34 -57.82 -1.92
N MET A 242 1.00 -57.12 -0.82
CA MET A 242 0.54 -57.74 0.42
C MET A 242 -0.92 -58.20 0.39
N ALA A 243 -1.80 -57.53 -0.36
CA ALA A 243 -3.23 -57.82 -0.36
C ALA A 243 -3.65 -58.89 -1.41
N PHE A 244 -2.97 -58.96 -2.56
CA PHE A 244 -3.33 -59.86 -3.65
C PHE A 244 -2.07 -60.33 -4.36
N GLY A 245 -1.69 -61.60 -4.21
CA GLY A 245 -0.45 -62.18 -4.74
C GLY A 245 -0.33 -62.27 -6.28
N ARG A 246 -0.72 -61.24 -7.03
CA ARG A 246 -0.50 -61.11 -8.48
C ARG A 246 -0.20 -59.66 -8.86
N ASN A 247 0.83 -59.48 -9.70
CA ASN A 247 1.35 -58.19 -10.15
C ASN A 247 0.27 -57.37 -10.90
N PRO A 248 -0.20 -56.21 -10.37
CA PRO A 248 -1.03 -55.29 -11.15
C PRO A 248 -0.21 -54.71 -12.31
N SER A 249 -0.83 -54.57 -13.49
CA SER A 249 -0.13 -54.02 -14.67
C SER A 249 0.18 -52.53 -14.48
N VAL A 250 1.32 -52.06 -14.99
CA VAL A 250 1.72 -50.64 -14.94
C VAL A 250 0.66 -49.73 -15.57
N ALA A 251 -0.06 -50.22 -16.60
CA ALA A 251 -1.16 -49.51 -17.24
C ALA A 251 -2.33 -49.23 -16.29
N SER A 252 -2.65 -50.18 -15.40
CA SER A 252 -3.70 -50.03 -14.39
C SER A 252 -3.34 -48.92 -13.38
N CYS A 253 -2.08 -48.85 -12.94
CA CYS A 253 -1.61 -47.79 -12.04
C CYS A 253 -1.65 -46.40 -12.69
N VAL A 254 -1.27 -46.28 -13.97
CA VAL A 254 -1.31 -45.01 -14.71
C VAL A 254 -2.75 -44.55 -14.94
N ALA A 255 -3.65 -45.44 -15.37
CA ALA A 255 -5.06 -45.11 -15.57
C ALA A 255 -5.73 -44.62 -14.29
N LEU A 256 -5.38 -45.22 -13.14
CA LEU A 256 -5.84 -44.79 -11.82
C LEU A 256 -5.31 -43.42 -11.42
N GLY A 257 -4.04 -43.14 -11.68
CA GLY A 257 -3.45 -41.82 -11.45
C GLY A 257 -4.12 -40.73 -12.30
N VAL A 258 -4.39 -41.01 -13.57
CA VAL A 258 -5.09 -40.07 -14.48
C VAL A 258 -6.53 -39.84 -14.03
N ALA A 259 -7.27 -40.89 -13.66
CA ALA A 259 -8.63 -40.78 -13.16
C ALA A 259 -8.71 -39.97 -11.86
N TYR A 260 -7.73 -40.13 -10.97
CA TYR A 260 -7.61 -39.34 -9.74
C TYR A 260 -7.38 -37.85 -10.03
N ILE A 261 -6.48 -37.51 -10.95
CA ILE A 261 -6.21 -36.11 -11.34
C ILE A 261 -7.45 -35.48 -12.00
N LEU A 262 -8.08 -36.18 -12.95
CA LEU A 262 -9.28 -35.69 -13.65
C LEU A 262 -10.49 -35.54 -12.71
N GLY A 263 -10.63 -36.44 -11.74
CA GLY A 263 -11.67 -36.39 -10.71
C GLY A 263 -11.45 -35.27 -9.70
N THR A 264 -10.22 -35.08 -9.23
CA THR A 264 -9.86 -34.02 -8.27
C THR A 264 -9.98 -32.63 -8.90
N LEU A 265 -9.53 -32.47 -10.15
CA LEU A 265 -9.68 -31.22 -10.90
C LEU A 265 -11.10 -31.01 -11.46
N ARG A 266 -12.01 -31.97 -11.26
CA ARG A 266 -13.40 -31.98 -11.79
C ARG A 266 -13.48 -31.66 -13.28
N PHE A 267 -12.50 -32.15 -14.04
CA PHE A 267 -12.30 -31.79 -15.44
C PHE A 267 -13.52 -32.13 -16.33
N TYR A 268 -14.25 -33.19 -15.98
CA TYR A 268 -15.48 -33.61 -16.66
C TYR A 268 -16.61 -32.58 -16.57
N PHE A 269 -16.69 -31.78 -15.49
CA PHE A 269 -17.64 -30.68 -15.35
C PHE A 269 -17.13 -29.41 -16.00
N TRP A 270 -15.81 -29.18 -15.94
CA TRP A 270 -15.18 -28.00 -16.52
C TRP A 270 -15.36 -27.89 -18.05
N ILE A 271 -15.32 -29.01 -18.80
CA ILE A 271 -15.51 -28.97 -20.28
C ILE A 271 -16.91 -28.44 -20.66
N PRO A 272 -18.03 -28.99 -20.17
CA PRO A 272 -19.36 -28.42 -20.41
C PRO A 272 -19.49 -26.96 -19.97
N GLU A 273 -18.91 -26.59 -18.82
CA GLU A 273 -18.95 -25.21 -18.31
C GLU A 273 -18.17 -24.24 -19.20
N LEU A 274 -17.03 -24.67 -19.73
CA LEU A 274 -16.24 -23.91 -20.70
C LEU A 274 -17.03 -23.72 -22.00
N LEU A 275 -17.67 -24.77 -22.52
CA LEU A 275 -18.51 -24.69 -23.72
C LEU A 275 -19.71 -23.78 -23.50
N TRP A 276 -20.33 -23.85 -22.32
CA TRP A 276 -21.41 -22.94 -21.94
C TRP A 276 -20.91 -21.49 -21.87
N MET A 277 -19.69 -21.27 -21.38
CA MET A 277 -19.12 -19.93 -21.33
C MET A 277 -18.76 -19.37 -22.68
N PHE A 278 -18.23 -20.19 -23.57
CA PHE A 278 -18.05 -19.83 -24.96
C PHE A 278 -19.39 -19.49 -25.62
N PHE A 279 -20.44 -20.25 -25.34
CA PHE A 279 -21.79 -19.96 -25.83
C PHE A 279 -22.29 -18.59 -25.34
N LEU A 280 -22.20 -18.32 -24.03
CA LEU A 280 -22.62 -17.04 -23.46
C LEU A 280 -21.82 -15.86 -24.05
N TRP A 281 -20.50 -16.02 -24.22
CA TRP A 281 -19.66 -14.97 -24.77
C TRP A 281 -19.93 -14.69 -26.27
N ARG A 282 -20.30 -15.71 -27.05
CA ARG A 282 -20.44 -15.61 -28.51
C ARG A 282 -21.85 -15.30 -29.01
N PHE A 283 -22.88 -15.72 -28.28
CA PHE A 283 -24.27 -15.68 -28.75
C PHE A 283 -25.19 -14.75 -27.94
N VAL A 284 -24.75 -14.22 -26.79
CA VAL A 284 -25.53 -13.21 -26.06
C VAL A 284 -25.40 -11.86 -26.81
N PRO A 285 -26.52 -11.21 -27.18
CA PRO A 285 -26.49 -9.89 -27.81
C PRO A 285 -25.92 -8.82 -26.89
N GLU A 286 -25.24 -7.82 -27.47
CA GLU A 286 -24.76 -6.65 -26.73
C GLU A 286 -25.94 -5.90 -26.08
N GLY A 287 -25.83 -5.60 -24.79
CA GLY A 287 -26.83 -4.92 -23.98
C GLY A 287 -27.65 -5.85 -23.07
N ASP A 288 -27.71 -7.15 -23.35
CA ASP A 288 -28.46 -8.13 -22.55
C ASP A 288 -27.59 -8.91 -21.54
N GLU A 289 -26.27 -8.70 -21.53
CA GLU A 289 -25.31 -9.49 -20.73
C GLU A 289 -25.62 -9.46 -19.23
N ALA A 290 -26.10 -8.32 -18.74
CA ALA A 290 -26.48 -8.15 -17.34
C ALA A 290 -27.56 -9.13 -16.87
N LYS A 291 -28.49 -9.52 -17.76
CA LYS A 291 -29.55 -10.51 -17.45
C LYS A 291 -28.98 -11.93 -17.35
N TRP A 292 -27.89 -12.20 -18.07
CA TRP A 292 -27.25 -13.51 -18.16
C TRP A 292 -26.13 -13.73 -17.14
N LEU A 293 -25.73 -12.70 -16.38
CA LEU A 293 -24.78 -12.82 -15.28
C LEU A 293 -25.20 -13.86 -14.22
N LEU A 294 -26.51 -14.03 -13.98
CA LEU A 294 -27.04 -15.05 -13.06
C LEU A 294 -26.92 -16.50 -13.60
N ARG A 295 -26.52 -16.66 -14.87
CA ARG A 295 -26.33 -17.96 -15.55
C ARG A 295 -24.85 -18.29 -15.78
N LEU A 296 -23.94 -17.60 -15.09
CA LEU A 296 -22.53 -17.96 -15.09
C LEU A 296 -22.31 -19.31 -14.39
N PRO A 297 -21.33 -20.13 -14.82
CA PRO A 297 -21.05 -21.43 -14.20
C PRO A 297 -20.87 -21.39 -12.68
N PRO A 298 -20.22 -20.37 -12.07
CA PRO A 298 -20.12 -20.26 -10.61
C PRO A 298 -21.45 -20.20 -9.85
N HIS A 299 -22.55 -19.80 -10.51
CA HIS A 299 -23.89 -19.85 -9.93
C HIS A 299 -24.48 -21.26 -9.91
N PHE A 300 -23.91 -22.22 -10.63
CA PHE A 300 -24.32 -23.63 -10.66
C PHE A 300 -23.30 -24.53 -9.96
N ASP A 301 -22.01 -24.22 -10.06
CA ASP A 301 -20.91 -24.91 -9.39
C ASP A 301 -19.94 -23.90 -8.77
N GLN A 302 -19.89 -23.83 -7.44
CA GLN A 302 -18.98 -22.93 -6.73
C GLN A 302 -17.55 -23.47 -6.64
N ILE A 303 -17.37 -24.77 -6.88
CA ILE A 303 -16.08 -25.48 -6.77
C ILE A 303 -15.53 -25.73 -8.17
N ILE A 304 -15.11 -24.66 -8.82
CA ILE A 304 -14.40 -24.71 -10.10
C ILE A 304 -12.94 -24.33 -9.79
N HIS A 305 -12.04 -25.30 -9.87
CA HIS A 305 -10.62 -25.09 -9.55
C HIS A 305 -9.85 -24.47 -10.72
N LEU A 306 -10.19 -24.87 -11.95
CA LEU A 306 -9.57 -24.33 -13.15
C LEU A 306 -10.22 -22.98 -13.49
N PRO A 307 -9.44 -21.94 -13.82
CA PRO A 307 -10.00 -20.66 -14.21
C PRO A 307 -10.85 -20.83 -15.47
N ILE A 308 -12.06 -20.26 -15.47
CA ILE A 308 -12.91 -20.25 -16.66
C ILE A 308 -12.46 -19.09 -17.57
N PRO A 309 -11.91 -19.37 -18.76
CA PRO A 309 -11.58 -18.35 -19.74
C PRO A 309 -12.83 -17.56 -20.18
N LEU A 310 -12.64 -16.31 -20.61
CA LEU A 310 -13.67 -15.40 -21.15
C LEU A 310 -14.67 -14.84 -20.13
N MET A 311 -14.76 -15.42 -18.92
CA MET A 311 -15.68 -14.93 -17.89
C MET A 311 -15.30 -13.52 -17.40
N ASP A 312 -14.01 -13.20 -17.33
CA ASP A 312 -13.52 -11.84 -17.06
C ASP A 312 -14.02 -10.83 -18.09
N SER A 313 -13.78 -11.11 -19.38
CA SER A 313 -14.21 -10.24 -20.48
C SER A 313 -15.74 -10.09 -20.54
N PHE A 314 -16.50 -11.13 -20.17
CA PHE A 314 -17.96 -11.08 -20.12
C PHE A 314 -18.46 -10.17 -18.99
N ILE A 315 -17.83 -10.22 -17.82
CA ILE A 315 -18.13 -9.31 -16.69
C ILE A 315 -17.82 -7.87 -17.07
N VAL A 316 -16.71 -7.62 -17.78
CA VAL A 316 -16.33 -6.28 -18.27
C VAL A 316 -17.38 -5.73 -19.24
N LYS A 317 -17.81 -6.54 -20.22
CA LYS A 317 -18.90 -6.17 -21.16
C LYS A 317 -20.21 -5.85 -20.43
N ALA A 318 -20.59 -6.67 -19.45
CA ALA A 318 -21.79 -6.45 -18.66
C ALA A 318 -21.69 -5.16 -17.81
N TYR A 319 -20.51 -4.84 -17.29
CA TYR A 319 -20.27 -3.64 -16.50
C TYR A 319 -20.46 -2.34 -17.30
N ARG A 320 -20.14 -2.34 -18.61
CA ARG A 320 -20.35 -1.19 -19.49
C ARG A 320 -21.83 -0.79 -19.59
N HIS A 321 -22.74 -1.77 -19.61
CA HIS A 321 -24.18 -1.54 -19.75
C HIS A 321 -24.91 -1.42 -18.41
N ASN A 322 -24.56 -2.25 -17.43
CA ASN A 322 -25.19 -2.26 -16.11
C ASN A 322 -24.14 -2.50 -14.99
N PRO A 323 -23.56 -1.42 -14.43
CA PRO A 323 -22.49 -1.54 -13.44
C PRO A 323 -22.98 -2.19 -12.14
N ILE A 324 -24.24 -1.94 -11.74
CA ILE A 324 -24.80 -2.46 -10.48
C ILE A 324 -24.90 -3.99 -10.53
N ALA A 325 -25.39 -4.54 -11.65
CA ALA A 325 -25.51 -5.98 -11.83
C ALA A 325 -24.13 -6.67 -11.84
N ALA A 326 -23.17 -6.10 -12.58
CA ALA A 326 -21.81 -6.63 -12.64
C ALA A 326 -21.09 -6.59 -11.28
N LEU A 327 -21.23 -5.50 -10.52
CA LEU A 327 -20.68 -5.39 -9.17
C LEU A 327 -21.27 -6.42 -8.19
N LYS A 328 -22.59 -6.67 -8.29
CA LYS A 328 -23.24 -7.72 -7.49
C LYS A 328 -22.67 -9.11 -7.79
N THR A 329 -22.39 -9.39 -9.06
CA THR A 329 -21.74 -10.64 -9.49
C THR A 329 -20.29 -10.71 -9.01
N ILE A 330 -19.51 -9.63 -9.13
CA ILE A 330 -18.13 -9.55 -8.61
C ILE A 330 -18.11 -9.85 -7.11
N TYR A 331 -18.98 -9.22 -6.32
CA TYR A 331 -19.07 -9.46 -4.88
C TYR A 331 -19.45 -10.91 -4.55
N TYR A 332 -20.40 -11.48 -5.29
CA TYR A 332 -20.77 -12.89 -5.16
C TYR A 332 -19.58 -13.83 -5.43
N LEU A 333 -18.83 -13.58 -6.50
CA LEU A 333 -17.69 -14.43 -6.88
C LEU A 333 -16.54 -14.32 -5.86
N ILE A 334 -16.31 -13.15 -5.26
CA ILE A 334 -15.31 -12.99 -4.19
C ILE A 334 -15.69 -13.79 -2.94
N LYS A 335 -16.97 -13.75 -2.54
CA LYS A 335 -17.48 -14.36 -1.29
C LYS A 335 -17.75 -15.87 -1.42
N SER A 336 -18.21 -16.33 -2.58
CA SER A 336 -18.87 -17.64 -2.72
C SER A 336 -18.31 -18.51 -3.85
N SER A 337 -17.09 -18.25 -4.35
CA SER A 337 -16.45 -19.06 -5.39
C SER A 337 -14.92 -19.14 -5.25
N ASN A 338 -14.32 -20.14 -5.90
CA ASN A 338 -12.86 -20.26 -6.05
C ASN A 338 -12.28 -19.47 -7.24
N GLN A 339 -13.08 -18.63 -7.92
CA GLN A 339 -12.72 -17.92 -9.15
C GLN A 339 -12.23 -16.48 -8.90
N GLN A 340 -11.69 -16.20 -7.71
CA GLN A 340 -11.20 -14.87 -7.32
C GLN A 340 -10.19 -14.27 -8.31
N LYS A 341 -9.37 -15.12 -8.95
CA LYS A 341 -8.41 -14.68 -9.97
C LYS A 341 -9.07 -14.12 -11.23
N VAL A 342 -10.21 -14.67 -11.64
CA VAL A 342 -10.96 -14.17 -12.82
C VAL A 342 -11.62 -12.84 -12.48
N VAL A 343 -12.17 -12.71 -11.27
CA VAL A 343 -12.73 -11.45 -10.78
C VAL A 343 -11.67 -10.36 -10.75
N LEU A 344 -10.49 -10.69 -10.25
CA LEU A 344 -9.36 -9.78 -10.15
C LEU A 344 -8.90 -9.26 -11.52
N ASN A 345 -8.81 -10.14 -12.52
CA ASN A 345 -8.56 -9.74 -13.91
C ASN A 345 -9.67 -8.81 -14.45
N ALA A 346 -10.94 -9.15 -14.19
CA ALA A 346 -12.06 -8.31 -14.60
C ALA A 346 -12.03 -6.92 -13.92
N MET A 347 -11.64 -6.83 -12.65
CA MET A 347 -11.47 -5.57 -11.93
C MET A 347 -10.37 -4.71 -12.56
N VAL A 348 -9.24 -5.32 -12.92
CA VAL A 348 -8.13 -4.65 -13.61
C VAL A 348 -8.61 -4.11 -14.97
N GLU A 349 -9.30 -4.94 -15.75
CA GLU A 349 -9.78 -4.57 -17.08
C GLU A 349 -10.87 -3.48 -17.01
N ILE A 350 -11.80 -3.55 -16.04
CA ILE A 350 -12.79 -2.48 -15.79
C ILE A 350 -12.10 -1.17 -15.41
N ALA A 351 -11.09 -1.22 -14.53
CA ALA A 351 -10.36 -0.02 -14.13
C ALA A 351 -9.66 0.61 -15.35
N ILE A 352 -8.95 -0.17 -16.15
CA ILE A 352 -8.29 0.28 -17.38
C ILE A 352 -9.31 0.85 -18.38
N ASP A 353 -10.46 0.20 -18.56
CA ASP A 353 -11.51 0.65 -19.47
C ASP A 353 -12.06 2.02 -19.05
N ARG A 354 -12.30 2.22 -17.75
CA ARG A 354 -12.74 3.51 -17.21
C ARG A 354 -11.71 4.61 -17.36
N LEU A 355 -10.44 4.33 -17.08
CA LEU A 355 -9.35 5.29 -17.26
C LEU A 355 -9.21 5.70 -18.75
N ASN A 356 -9.52 4.80 -19.68
CA ASN A 356 -9.46 5.06 -21.12
C ASN A 356 -10.70 5.77 -21.69
N CYS A 357 -11.85 5.73 -21.02
CA CYS A 357 -13.08 6.38 -21.47
C CYS A 357 -13.20 7.85 -21.07
N CYS A 358 -12.15 8.46 -20.51
CA CYS A 358 -12.16 9.88 -20.16
C CYS A 358 -12.05 10.75 -21.41
N HIS A 359 -12.95 11.71 -21.56
CA HIS A 359 -12.94 12.67 -22.66
C HIS A 359 -12.62 14.08 -22.17
N ASN A 360 -13.10 14.44 -20.97
CA ASN A 360 -12.95 15.77 -20.39
C ASN A 360 -12.26 15.72 -19.02
N SER A 361 -11.83 16.88 -18.53
CA SER A 361 -11.24 17.01 -17.18
C SER A 361 -12.22 16.60 -16.07
N GLN A 362 -13.52 16.86 -16.24
CA GLN A 362 -14.58 16.40 -15.33
C GLN A 362 -14.66 14.87 -15.23
N ASP A 363 -14.41 14.15 -16.32
CA ASP A 363 -14.38 12.68 -16.29
C ASP A 363 -13.20 12.18 -15.45
N ILE A 364 -12.05 12.85 -15.56
CA ILE A 364 -10.86 12.57 -14.75
C ILE A 364 -11.18 12.76 -13.27
N VAL A 365 -11.87 13.83 -12.90
CA VAL A 365 -12.28 14.11 -11.52
C VAL A 365 -13.29 13.08 -10.99
N ALA A 366 -14.17 12.56 -11.84
CA ALA A 366 -15.21 11.60 -11.45
C ALA A 366 -14.66 10.17 -11.20
N ILE A 367 -13.45 9.85 -11.68
CA ILE A 367 -12.89 8.49 -11.58
C ILE A 367 -12.72 8.00 -10.16
N THR A 368 -12.33 8.87 -9.22
CA THR A 368 -12.21 8.48 -7.81
C THR A 368 -13.53 7.94 -7.27
N GLU A 369 -14.66 8.52 -7.67
CA GLU A 369 -15.99 8.08 -7.26
C GLU A 369 -16.44 6.83 -8.05
N GLN A 370 -16.16 6.78 -9.35
CA GLN A 370 -16.52 5.63 -10.20
C GLN A 370 -15.77 4.34 -9.82
N LEU A 371 -14.55 4.46 -9.31
CA LEU A 371 -13.71 3.32 -8.89
C LEU A 371 -13.70 3.12 -7.36
N ALA A 372 -14.53 3.83 -6.60
CA ALA A 372 -14.59 3.73 -5.14
C ALA A 372 -14.96 2.32 -4.61
N TRP A 373 -15.54 1.47 -5.46
CA TRP A 373 -15.88 0.09 -5.13
C TRP A 373 -14.66 -0.85 -5.11
N ILE A 374 -13.51 -0.44 -5.66
CA ILE A 374 -12.27 -1.20 -5.59
C ILE A 374 -11.72 -1.09 -4.15
N PRO A 375 -11.38 -2.21 -3.49
CA PRO A 375 -10.89 -2.19 -2.12
C PRO A 375 -9.57 -1.42 -2.01
N SER A 376 -9.36 -0.76 -0.87
CA SER A 376 -8.11 -0.10 -0.50
C SER A 376 -7.43 -0.89 0.62
N PRO A 377 -6.19 -1.39 0.45
CA PRO A 377 -5.31 -1.23 -0.71
C PRO A 377 -5.77 -2.03 -1.95
N PRO A 378 -5.49 -1.54 -3.17
CA PRO A 378 -5.84 -2.27 -4.37
C PRO A 378 -5.10 -3.61 -4.43
N PRO A 379 -5.71 -4.62 -5.08
CA PRO A 379 -5.06 -5.89 -5.33
C PRO A 379 -3.66 -5.75 -5.95
N ALA A 380 -2.74 -6.67 -5.61
CA ALA A 380 -1.34 -6.63 -6.04
C ALA A 380 -1.18 -6.62 -7.58
N GLU A 381 -2.18 -7.13 -8.30
CA GLU A 381 -2.26 -7.22 -9.76
C GLU A 381 -2.55 -5.88 -10.43
N LEU A 382 -3.17 -4.92 -9.74
CA LEU A 382 -3.36 -3.55 -10.20
C LEU A 382 -2.07 -2.72 -10.11
N GLY A 383 -1.05 -3.25 -9.43
CA GLY A 383 0.25 -2.61 -9.25
C GLY A 383 0.18 -1.26 -8.53
N SER A 384 1.26 -0.48 -8.60
CA SER A 384 1.31 0.88 -8.07
C SER A 384 0.61 1.92 -8.95
N ALA A 385 0.22 1.55 -10.17
CA ALA A 385 -0.29 2.49 -11.17
C ALA A 385 -1.67 3.06 -10.81
N LEU A 386 -2.63 2.22 -10.38
CA LEU A 386 -3.99 2.69 -10.08
C LEU A 386 -4.02 3.72 -8.91
N PRO A 387 -3.32 3.50 -7.77
CA PRO A 387 -3.19 4.54 -6.74
C PRO A 387 -2.68 5.87 -7.27
N GLU A 388 -1.69 5.85 -8.18
CA GLU A 388 -1.15 7.08 -8.77
C GLU A 388 -2.21 7.79 -9.63
N PHE A 389 -2.98 7.07 -10.46
CA PHE A 389 -4.10 7.66 -11.21
C PHE A 389 -5.17 8.28 -10.30
N LEU A 390 -5.51 7.62 -9.18
CA LEU A 390 -6.48 8.14 -8.22
C LEU A 390 -5.96 9.41 -7.51
N ALA A 391 -4.67 9.44 -7.16
CA ALA A 391 -4.04 10.64 -6.59
C ALA A 391 -4.01 11.80 -7.61
N ILE A 392 -3.69 11.52 -8.87
CA ILE A 392 -3.70 12.50 -9.96
C ILE A 392 -5.12 13.06 -10.16
N SER A 393 -6.15 12.21 -10.13
CA SER A 393 -7.56 12.64 -10.21
C SER A 393 -7.94 13.60 -9.09
N GLN A 394 -7.47 13.36 -7.86
CA GLN A 394 -7.66 14.26 -6.73
C GLN A 394 -6.92 15.59 -6.91
N ASP A 395 -5.69 15.56 -7.42
CA ASP A 395 -4.93 16.78 -7.71
C ASP A 395 -5.63 17.62 -8.81
N VAL A 396 -6.19 16.98 -9.85
CA VAL A 396 -6.98 17.66 -10.88
C VAL A 396 -8.26 18.26 -10.28
N ARG A 397 -8.95 17.55 -9.38
CA ARG A 397 -10.11 18.08 -8.65
C ARG A 397 -9.74 19.32 -7.82
N ALA A 398 -8.59 19.29 -7.16
CA ALA A 398 -8.09 20.44 -6.41
C ALA A 398 -7.77 21.62 -7.33
N ALA A 399 -7.18 21.35 -8.51
CA ALA A 399 -6.92 22.36 -9.52
C ALA A 399 -8.22 22.98 -10.05
N GLU A 400 -9.23 22.20 -10.45
CA GLU A 400 -10.51 22.73 -10.96
C GLU A 400 -11.28 23.59 -9.94
N ASN A 401 -11.15 23.28 -8.65
CA ASN A 401 -11.78 24.04 -7.56
C ASN A 401 -11.00 25.32 -7.17
N ALA A 402 -9.86 25.60 -7.81
CA ALA A 402 -9.09 26.80 -7.51
C ALA A 402 -9.85 28.08 -7.90
N SER A 403 -9.62 29.16 -7.14
CA SER A 403 -10.41 30.39 -7.21
C SER A 403 -10.17 31.26 -8.46
N SER A 404 -9.12 30.99 -9.25
CA SER A 404 -8.82 31.76 -10.45
C SER A 404 -8.22 30.91 -11.57
N ALA A 405 -8.40 31.38 -12.82
CA ALA A 405 -7.88 30.69 -14.01
C ALA A 405 -6.34 30.52 -13.97
N TYR A 406 -5.61 31.51 -13.44
CA TYR A 406 -4.17 31.42 -13.25
C TYR A 406 -3.80 30.32 -12.23
N LEU A 407 -4.49 30.25 -11.08
CA LEU A 407 -4.25 29.20 -10.09
C LEU A 407 -4.61 27.82 -10.62
N GLN A 408 -5.70 27.70 -11.39
CA GLN A 408 -6.08 26.47 -12.08
C GLN A 408 -4.96 26.03 -13.04
N TYR A 409 -4.44 26.94 -13.87
CA TYR A 409 -3.31 26.71 -14.76
C TYR A 409 -2.05 26.25 -14.02
N GLU A 410 -1.68 26.93 -12.94
CA GLU A 410 -0.48 26.62 -12.14
C GLU A 410 -0.61 25.26 -11.46
N MET A 411 -1.77 24.98 -10.82
CA MET A 411 -2.01 23.73 -10.10
C MET A 411 -2.04 22.50 -11.02
N LEU A 412 -2.45 22.64 -12.28
CA LEU A 412 -2.41 21.57 -13.27
C LEU A 412 -0.98 21.13 -13.67
N ALA A 413 0.07 21.91 -13.37
CA ALA A 413 1.46 21.51 -13.62
C ALA A 413 1.85 20.23 -12.87
N THR A 414 1.37 20.09 -11.63
CA THR A 414 1.73 18.96 -10.76
C THR A 414 1.12 17.64 -11.25
N PRO A 415 -0.19 17.53 -11.55
CA PRO A 415 -0.77 16.37 -12.22
C PRO A 415 -0.03 15.97 -13.51
N LEU A 416 0.33 16.93 -14.36
CA LEU A 416 1.02 16.66 -15.63
C LEU A 416 2.43 16.08 -15.41
N THR A 417 3.20 16.61 -14.46
CA THR A 417 4.53 16.06 -14.14
C THR A 417 4.43 14.65 -13.55
N LYS A 418 3.45 14.41 -12.66
CA LYS A 418 3.17 13.07 -12.12
C LYS A 418 2.78 12.09 -13.22
N LEU A 419 1.85 12.45 -14.12
CA LEU A 419 1.47 11.62 -15.28
C LEU A 419 2.67 11.28 -16.18
N ASN A 420 3.53 12.26 -16.46
CA ASN A 420 4.75 12.04 -17.24
C ASN A 420 5.73 11.07 -16.55
N SER A 421 5.88 11.18 -15.23
CA SER A 421 6.71 10.25 -14.45
C SER A 421 6.13 8.84 -14.41
N LEU A 422 4.81 8.71 -14.28
CA LEU A 422 4.08 7.45 -14.35
C LEU A 422 4.21 6.81 -15.74
N GLY A 423 4.10 7.60 -16.82
CA GLY A 423 4.36 7.12 -18.18
C GLY A 423 5.75 6.50 -18.32
N LYS A 424 6.78 7.18 -17.79
CA LYS A 424 8.17 6.67 -17.81
C LYS A 424 8.36 5.42 -16.94
N SER A 425 7.72 5.34 -15.77
CA SER A 425 7.82 4.18 -14.89
C SER A 425 7.11 2.94 -15.47
N LEU A 426 5.98 3.14 -16.16
CA LEU A 426 5.24 2.08 -16.83
C LEU A 426 6.02 1.43 -17.97
N VAL A 427 6.78 2.22 -18.75
CA VAL A 427 7.66 1.70 -19.82
C VAL A 427 8.73 0.76 -19.26
N LEU A 428 9.19 0.99 -18.03
CA LEU A 428 10.20 0.17 -17.35
C LEU A 428 9.60 -1.05 -16.62
N SER A 429 8.28 -1.21 -16.63
CA SER A 429 7.60 -2.30 -15.91
C SER A 429 7.70 -3.64 -16.65
N LYS A 430 7.72 -4.75 -15.90
CA LYS A 430 7.89 -6.10 -16.45
C LYS A 430 6.69 -6.63 -17.25
N ASN A 431 5.52 -5.98 -17.16
CA ASN A 431 4.27 -6.46 -17.76
C ASN A 431 3.89 -5.62 -18.99
N ALA A 432 4.36 -6.01 -20.18
CA ALA A 432 4.16 -5.26 -21.43
C ALA A 432 2.68 -4.98 -21.76
N ALA A 433 1.77 -5.92 -21.48
CA ALA A 433 0.33 -5.75 -21.76
C ALA A 433 -0.32 -4.66 -20.88
N LEU A 434 -0.01 -4.65 -19.58
CA LEU A 434 -0.48 -3.63 -18.64
C LEU A 434 0.20 -2.28 -18.91
N ALA A 435 1.49 -2.28 -19.24
CA ALA A 435 2.20 -1.06 -19.62
C ALA A 435 1.57 -0.38 -20.83
N THR A 436 1.15 -1.17 -21.83
CA THR A 436 0.49 -0.65 -23.03
C THR A 436 -0.89 -0.07 -22.71
N SER A 437 -1.69 -0.78 -21.91
CA SER A 437 -3.06 -0.36 -21.60
C SER A 437 -3.10 0.87 -20.68
N PHE A 438 -2.29 0.89 -19.61
CA PHE A 438 -2.17 2.07 -18.76
C PHE A 438 -1.46 3.22 -19.48
N GLY A 439 -0.48 2.93 -20.35
CA GLY A 439 0.19 3.94 -21.17
C GLY A 439 -0.77 4.70 -22.08
N SER A 440 -1.73 4.00 -22.70
CA SER A 440 -2.77 4.66 -23.50
C SER A 440 -3.67 5.60 -22.67
N ALA A 441 -3.97 5.24 -21.42
CA ALA A 441 -4.72 6.09 -20.50
C ALA A 441 -3.90 7.31 -20.06
N VAL A 442 -2.61 7.12 -19.72
CA VAL A 442 -1.68 8.22 -19.37
C VAL A 442 -1.64 9.24 -20.50
N GLN A 443 -1.40 8.80 -21.75
CA GLN A 443 -1.29 9.73 -22.88
C GLN A 443 -2.59 10.48 -23.13
N ARG A 444 -3.75 9.82 -22.99
CA ARG A 444 -5.05 10.47 -23.13
C ARG A 444 -5.27 11.54 -22.07
N TRP A 445 -4.92 11.26 -20.81
CA TRP A 445 -5.04 12.25 -19.73
C TRP A 445 -4.10 13.42 -19.91
N ILE A 446 -2.86 13.18 -20.34
CA ILE A 446 -1.91 14.25 -20.68
C ILE A 446 -2.53 15.17 -21.73
N ASN A 447 -3.05 14.63 -22.84
CA ASN A 447 -3.65 15.45 -23.90
C ASN A 447 -4.86 16.27 -23.40
N ILE A 448 -5.73 15.69 -22.56
CA ILE A 448 -6.89 16.38 -21.97
C ILE A 448 -6.43 17.53 -21.07
N LEU A 449 -5.49 17.26 -20.17
CA LEU A 449 -5.01 18.24 -19.20
C LEU A 449 -4.15 19.33 -19.86
N GLU A 450 -3.38 19.01 -20.90
CA GLU A 450 -2.65 20.00 -21.70
C GLU A 450 -3.60 20.93 -22.46
N THR A 451 -4.67 20.40 -23.05
CA THR A 451 -5.69 21.21 -23.73
C THR A 451 -6.39 22.14 -22.73
N SER A 452 -6.78 21.60 -21.56
CA SER A 452 -7.36 22.40 -20.47
C SER A 452 -6.39 23.49 -19.99
N ARG A 453 -5.12 23.15 -19.80
CA ARG A 453 -4.07 24.09 -19.39
C ARG A 453 -3.87 25.19 -20.42
N GLN A 454 -3.84 24.90 -21.72
CA GLN A 454 -3.74 25.91 -22.78
C GLN A 454 -4.92 26.89 -22.74
N THR A 455 -6.14 26.38 -22.57
CA THR A 455 -7.35 27.22 -22.47
C THR A 455 -7.29 28.13 -21.24
N LEU A 456 -6.81 27.59 -20.11
CA LEU A 456 -6.64 28.33 -18.87
C LEU A 456 -5.51 29.35 -18.94
N GLU A 457 -4.45 29.08 -19.70
CA GLU A 457 -3.37 30.02 -19.98
C GLU A 457 -3.89 31.25 -20.72
N GLU A 458 -4.67 31.05 -21.79
CA GLU A 458 -5.31 32.14 -22.52
C GLU A 458 -6.27 32.94 -21.62
N ALA A 459 -7.06 32.25 -20.79
CA ALA A 459 -7.94 32.89 -19.82
C ALA A 459 -7.17 33.67 -18.74
N ALA A 460 -6.02 33.16 -18.29
CA ALA A 460 -5.15 33.81 -17.31
C ALA A 460 -4.44 35.05 -17.89
N VAL A 461 -4.00 34.98 -19.15
CA VAL A 461 -3.45 36.15 -19.86
C VAL A 461 -4.51 37.25 -19.99
N ASN A 462 -5.74 36.88 -20.34
CA ASN A 462 -6.87 37.82 -20.41
C ASN A 462 -7.28 38.38 -19.05
N SER A 463 -7.18 37.58 -17.98
CA SER A 463 -7.49 38.04 -16.62
C SER A 463 -6.42 38.98 -16.06
N ALA A 464 -5.22 39.03 -16.65
CA ALA A 464 -4.08 39.84 -16.20
C ALA A 464 -3.79 39.66 -14.69
N GLU A 465 -4.03 38.46 -14.17
CA GLU A 465 -3.68 38.13 -12.79
C GLU A 465 -2.17 38.04 -12.64
N ILE A 466 -1.67 38.64 -11.56
CA ILE A 466 -0.23 38.68 -11.30
C ILE A 466 0.16 37.39 -10.56
N PRO A 467 1.16 36.65 -11.05
CA PRO A 467 1.61 35.42 -10.41
C PRO A 467 2.16 35.70 -9.00
N GLN A 468 1.84 34.82 -8.04
CA GLN A 468 2.41 34.93 -6.69
C GLN A 468 3.82 34.33 -6.67
N VAL A 469 4.81 35.20 -6.85
CA VAL A 469 6.23 34.84 -6.96
C VAL A 469 6.98 34.95 -5.64
N TYR A 470 6.41 35.64 -4.66
CA TYR A 470 7.05 35.91 -3.39
C TYR A 470 6.83 34.77 -2.39
N VAL A 471 7.94 34.21 -1.90
CA VAL A 471 7.97 33.05 -0.99
C VAL A 471 8.49 33.51 0.37
N ALA A 472 7.56 33.89 1.25
CA ALA A 472 7.86 34.20 2.63
C ALA A 472 7.78 32.94 3.51
N GLY A 473 8.89 32.57 4.15
CA GLY A 473 8.92 31.52 5.19
C GLY A 473 9.86 30.37 4.88
N PRO A 474 9.47 29.43 4.00
CA PRO A 474 10.27 28.24 3.72
C PRO A 474 11.58 28.61 3.01
N ALA A 475 12.63 27.81 3.27
CA ALA A 475 13.89 27.94 2.56
C ALA A 475 13.72 27.64 1.06
N LEU A 476 14.35 28.44 0.21
CA LEU A 476 14.26 28.31 -1.24
C LEU A 476 15.02 27.05 -1.70
N ASN A 477 14.43 26.32 -2.64
CA ASN A 477 15.04 25.15 -3.26
C ASN A 477 15.56 25.51 -4.67
N PRO A 478 16.81 25.16 -5.02
CA PRO A 478 17.38 25.51 -6.31
C PRO A 478 16.67 24.91 -7.53
N GLU A 479 15.98 23.78 -7.38
CA GLU A 479 15.24 23.12 -8.47
C GLU A 479 14.01 23.90 -8.92
N ASN A 480 13.32 24.57 -7.98
CA ASN A 480 12.03 25.21 -8.25
C ASN A 480 12.09 26.75 -8.21
N SER A 481 13.15 27.33 -7.63
CA SER A 481 13.21 28.75 -7.28
C SER A 481 14.53 29.41 -7.67
N SER A 482 15.21 28.93 -8.72
CA SER A 482 16.56 29.38 -9.09
C SER A 482 16.65 30.89 -9.35
N SER A 483 15.68 31.46 -10.07
CA SER A 483 15.60 32.91 -10.36
C SER A 483 15.19 33.76 -9.16
N ARG A 484 14.55 33.16 -8.14
CA ARG A 484 14.01 33.87 -6.96
C ARG A 484 15.07 34.16 -5.88
N PHE A 485 16.21 33.46 -5.92
CA PHE A 485 17.30 33.70 -4.97
C PHE A 485 18.17 34.87 -5.48
N LYS A 486 18.12 36.00 -4.77
CA LYS A 486 18.82 37.24 -5.13
C LYS A 486 19.91 37.60 -4.11
N GLY A 487 21.00 38.18 -4.62
CA GLY A 487 22.12 38.66 -3.81
C GLY A 487 23.04 37.56 -3.25
N ARG A 488 23.80 37.92 -2.21
CA ARG A 488 24.69 37.01 -1.43
C ARG A 488 25.90 36.46 -2.17
N LEU A 489 26.26 37.06 -3.30
CA LEU A 489 27.43 36.65 -4.09
C LEU A 489 28.74 36.88 -3.33
N ASP A 490 28.76 37.90 -2.47
CA ASP A 490 29.83 38.18 -1.51
C ASP A 490 30.08 36.99 -0.58
N VAL A 491 29.02 36.49 0.08
CA VAL A 491 29.11 35.36 1.01
C VAL A 491 29.58 34.09 0.30
N PHE A 492 29.07 33.79 -0.90
CA PHE A 492 29.52 32.62 -1.67
C PHE A 492 31.00 32.68 -2.03
N ARG A 493 31.48 33.84 -2.50
CA ARG A 493 32.90 34.04 -2.83
C ARG A 493 33.79 33.94 -1.62
N GLU A 494 33.33 34.46 -0.48
CA GLU A 494 34.08 34.38 0.77
C GLU A 494 34.19 32.94 1.27
N ILE A 495 33.08 32.17 1.27
CA ILE A 495 33.10 30.74 1.60
C ILE A 495 34.04 29.98 0.68
N GLU A 496 33.97 30.21 -0.64
CA GLU A 496 34.82 29.53 -1.61
C GLU A 496 36.31 29.88 -1.40
N SER A 497 36.63 31.17 -1.22
CA SER A 497 37.99 31.64 -0.97
C SER A 497 38.59 31.02 0.29
N LEU A 498 37.85 31.03 1.41
CA LEU A 498 38.31 30.47 2.68
C LEU A 498 38.45 28.94 2.60
N ALA A 499 37.50 28.24 1.97
CA ALA A 499 37.53 26.79 1.81
C ALA A 499 38.64 26.32 0.85
N CYS A 500 39.04 27.14 -0.12
CA CYS A 500 40.12 26.85 -1.07
C CYS A 500 41.51 27.29 -0.58
N SER A 501 41.60 27.94 0.58
CA SER A 501 42.89 28.34 1.16
C SER A 501 43.80 27.15 1.49
N SER A 502 45.10 27.40 1.69
CA SER A 502 46.08 26.34 1.99
C SER A 502 45.85 25.68 3.36
N GLN A 503 45.26 26.42 4.31
CA GLN A 503 44.86 25.95 5.62
C GLN A 503 43.43 26.44 5.88
N PRO A 504 42.41 25.67 5.41
CA PRO A 504 41.04 26.11 5.53
C PRO A 504 40.63 26.21 7.01
N PRO A 505 40.11 27.37 7.45
CA PRO A 505 39.57 27.49 8.80
C PRO A 505 38.23 26.77 8.90
N VAL A 506 37.77 26.56 10.14
CA VAL A 506 36.36 26.23 10.38
C VAL A 506 35.53 27.46 10.05
N LEU A 507 34.41 27.31 9.35
CA LEU A 507 33.53 28.42 9.00
C LEU A 507 32.31 28.44 9.92
N LEU A 508 31.94 29.61 10.43
CA LEU A 508 30.68 29.81 11.14
C LEU A 508 29.82 30.84 10.40
N LEU A 509 28.78 30.38 9.74
CA LEU A 509 27.77 31.21 9.11
C LEU A 509 26.67 31.53 10.13
N TYR A 510 26.71 32.73 10.70
CA TYR A 510 25.77 33.15 11.74
C TYR A 510 24.92 34.33 11.29
N GLY A 511 23.73 34.46 11.87
CA GLY A 511 22.84 35.59 11.62
C GLY A 511 21.43 35.33 12.13
N GLY A 512 20.59 36.35 12.12
CA GLY A 512 19.21 36.25 12.62
C GLY A 512 18.39 35.15 11.93
N ARG A 513 17.32 34.69 12.57
CA ARG A 513 16.34 33.81 11.91
C ARG A 513 15.78 34.50 10.66
N ARG A 514 15.51 33.71 9.62
CA ARG A 514 14.89 34.16 8.36
C ARG A 514 15.72 35.18 7.54
N THR A 515 17.04 35.25 7.74
CA THR A 515 17.97 36.02 6.89
C THR A 515 18.40 35.28 5.62
N GLY A 516 18.02 34.01 5.47
CA GLY A 516 18.27 33.19 4.28
C GLY A 516 19.39 32.16 4.41
N LYS A 517 19.90 31.86 5.62
CA LYS A 517 21.01 30.93 5.85
C LYS A 517 20.84 29.57 5.15
N THR A 518 19.77 28.85 5.45
CA THR A 518 19.44 27.56 4.83
C THR A 518 19.29 27.66 3.31
N SER A 519 18.67 28.73 2.80
CA SER A 519 18.58 28.98 1.35
C SER A 519 19.99 29.15 0.75
N THR A 520 20.87 29.93 1.37
CA THR A 520 22.25 30.11 0.93
C THR A 520 22.99 28.77 0.88
N LEU A 521 22.88 27.92 1.91
CA LEU A 521 23.50 26.59 1.91
C LEU A 521 22.99 25.69 0.78
N LYS A 522 21.68 25.71 0.50
CA LYS A 522 21.08 24.93 -0.60
C LYS A 522 21.55 25.39 -1.99
N PHE A 523 21.79 26.69 -2.17
CA PHE A 523 22.26 27.26 -3.43
C PHE A 523 23.78 27.15 -3.62
N LEU A 524 24.52 26.84 -2.56
CA LEU A 524 25.98 26.73 -2.58
C LEU A 524 26.52 25.83 -3.71
N PRO A 525 25.96 24.63 -3.99
CA PRO A 525 26.44 23.79 -5.10
C PRO A 525 26.37 24.46 -6.48
N GLN A 526 25.41 25.36 -6.72
CA GLN A 526 25.26 26.04 -8.00
C GLN A 526 26.15 27.29 -8.13
N LYS A 527 26.73 27.75 -7.01
CA LYS A 527 27.44 29.04 -6.91
C LYS A 527 28.95 28.91 -6.64
N VAL A 528 29.42 27.73 -6.23
CA VAL A 528 30.85 27.44 -6.04
C VAL A 528 31.40 26.55 -7.17
N GLY A 529 32.71 26.61 -7.38
CA GLY A 529 33.44 25.85 -8.38
C GLY A 529 33.31 24.33 -8.23
N SER A 530 33.72 23.61 -9.27
CA SER A 530 33.58 22.14 -9.34
C SER A 530 34.51 21.38 -8.40
N GLU A 531 35.59 22.01 -7.93
CA GLU A 531 36.57 21.44 -7.01
C GLU A 531 36.03 21.34 -5.58
N LEU A 532 35.17 22.29 -5.19
CA LEU A 532 34.47 22.30 -3.92
C LEU A 532 33.16 21.53 -4.04
N VAL A 533 32.97 20.55 -3.15
CA VAL A 533 31.79 19.69 -3.08
C VAL A 533 31.03 20.00 -1.79
N PRO A 534 29.99 20.85 -1.84
CA PRO A 534 29.15 21.10 -0.68
C PRO A 534 28.30 19.89 -0.33
N LEU A 535 28.29 19.53 0.95
CA LEU A 535 27.56 18.43 1.54
C LEU A 535 26.74 18.98 2.71
N SER A 536 25.48 19.35 2.44
CA SER A 536 24.58 19.94 3.43
C SER A 536 23.91 18.87 4.27
N ILE A 537 23.99 19.01 5.60
CA ILE A 537 23.35 18.16 6.60
C ILE A 537 22.48 19.06 7.47
N ASP A 538 21.18 18.79 7.48
CA ASP A 538 20.19 19.50 8.29
C ASP A 538 19.93 18.71 9.58
N PHE A 539 20.39 19.23 10.72
CA PHE A 539 20.23 18.56 12.01
C PHE A 539 18.81 18.64 12.58
N GLN A 540 17.89 19.42 11.99
CA GLN A 540 16.49 19.37 12.37
C GLN A 540 15.91 17.97 12.13
N GLY A 541 16.33 17.29 11.05
CA GLY A 541 15.96 15.90 10.78
C GLY A 541 16.66 14.89 11.71
N ALA A 542 17.84 15.23 12.23
CA ALA A 542 18.59 14.38 13.15
C ALA A 542 17.97 14.31 14.55
N ALA A 543 17.08 15.24 14.92
CA ALA A 543 16.34 15.22 16.19
C ALA A 543 15.47 13.96 16.37
N MET A 544 15.21 13.21 15.30
CA MET A 544 14.55 11.89 15.38
C MET A 544 15.47 10.77 15.87
N THR A 545 16.79 10.99 15.89
CA THR A 545 17.78 9.98 16.28
C THR A 545 18.14 10.10 17.76
N THR A 546 17.81 9.08 18.54
CA THR A 546 18.11 9.03 19.99
C THR A 546 19.42 8.29 20.30
N THR A 547 20.12 7.78 19.28
CA THR A 547 21.32 6.96 19.43
C THR A 547 22.46 7.47 18.56
N LEU A 548 23.70 7.26 19.01
CA LEU A 548 24.91 7.64 18.28
C LEU A 548 25.04 6.91 16.93
N SER A 549 24.61 5.64 16.86
CA SER A 549 24.60 4.87 15.62
C SER A 549 23.56 5.42 14.63
N GLY A 550 22.37 5.79 15.12
CA GLY A 550 21.35 6.46 14.31
C GLY A 550 21.84 7.79 13.74
N LEU A 551 22.52 8.61 14.56
CA LEU A 551 23.13 9.87 14.10
C LEU A 551 24.17 9.62 13.00
N ALA A 552 25.05 8.63 13.19
CA ALA A 552 26.08 8.30 12.21
C ALA A 552 25.49 7.78 10.89
N GLU A 553 24.44 6.96 10.95
CA GLU A 553 23.71 6.48 9.78
C GLU A 553 23.00 7.63 9.05
N PHE A 554 22.39 8.56 9.79
CA PHE A 554 21.80 9.77 9.22
C PHE A 554 22.84 10.59 8.47
N ILE A 555 23.97 10.93 9.12
CA ILE A 555 25.06 11.70 8.49
C ILE A 555 25.57 10.99 7.22
N ALA A 556 25.83 9.69 7.27
CA ALA A 556 26.31 8.93 6.12
C ALA A 556 25.31 8.96 4.95
N ASN A 557 24.04 8.68 5.20
CA ASN A 557 23.00 8.68 4.16
C ASN A 557 22.81 10.07 3.55
N THR A 558 22.78 11.12 4.38
CA THR A 558 22.65 12.50 3.91
C THR A 558 23.85 12.93 3.07
N ILE A 559 25.07 12.55 3.44
CA ILE A 559 26.28 12.82 2.64
C ILE A 559 26.21 12.11 1.27
N VAL A 560 25.81 10.83 1.23
CA VAL A 560 25.68 10.07 -0.03
C VAL A 560 24.62 10.71 -0.94
N GLU A 561 23.47 11.08 -0.39
CA GLU A 561 22.42 11.76 -1.16
C GLU A 561 22.86 13.14 -1.65
N ALA A 562 23.49 13.94 -0.79
CA ALA A 562 23.99 15.27 -1.15
C ALA A 562 25.06 15.19 -2.24
N ALA A 563 26.02 14.27 -2.14
CA ALA A 563 27.06 14.07 -3.15
C ALA A 563 26.47 13.69 -4.52
N ARG A 564 25.47 12.79 -4.52
CA ARG A 564 24.76 12.37 -5.72
C ARG A 564 23.94 13.52 -6.33
N ARG A 565 23.18 14.27 -5.52
CA ARG A 565 22.36 15.39 -6.03
C ARG A 565 23.21 16.57 -6.51
N ASN A 566 24.22 16.96 -5.75
CA ASN A 566 24.97 18.20 -5.98
C ASN A 566 26.01 18.08 -7.10
N ARG A 567 26.61 16.89 -7.27
CA ARG A 567 27.73 16.66 -8.18
C ARG A 567 27.65 15.33 -8.96
N ASN A 568 26.55 14.58 -8.84
CA ASN A 568 26.44 13.20 -9.39
C ASN A 568 27.62 12.30 -8.98
N LEU A 569 28.18 12.55 -7.79
CA LEU A 569 29.33 11.83 -7.27
C LEU A 569 28.86 10.58 -6.52
N HIS A 570 29.35 9.42 -6.95
CA HIS A 570 29.02 8.14 -6.32
C HIS A 570 30.06 7.82 -5.24
N LEU A 571 29.66 7.95 -3.98
CA LEU A 571 30.51 7.64 -2.83
C LEU A 571 30.56 6.13 -2.54
N PRO A 572 31.64 5.63 -1.92
CA PRO A 572 31.73 4.24 -1.49
C PRO A 572 30.62 3.89 -0.48
N ALA A 573 30.17 2.63 -0.48
CA ALA A 573 29.20 2.15 0.49
C ALA A 573 29.82 2.05 1.90
N ILE A 574 29.07 2.50 2.92
CA ILE A 574 29.48 2.37 4.31
C ILE A 574 29.12 0.98 4.86
N ASP A 575 30.00 0.41 5.68
CA ASP A 575 29.72 -0.85 6.36
C ASP A 575 28.72 -0.65 7.51
N LYS A 576 27.48 -1.09 7.28
CA LYS A 576 26.37 -0.94 8.23
C LYS A 576 26.54 -1.77 9.49
N GLU A 577 27.31 -2.86 9.46
CA GLU A 577 27.52 -3.69 10.65
C GLU A 577 28.50 -3.01 11.61
N SER A 578 29.65 -2.55 11.09
CA SER A 578 30.64 -1.78 11.87
C SER A 578 30.08 -0.44 12.36
N LEU A 579 29.16 0.18 11.62
CA LEU A 579 28.50 1.42 12.04
C LEU A 579 27.65 1.25 13.31
N LYS A 580 27.13 0.05 13.57
CA LYS A 580 26.32 -0.22 14.78
C LYS A 580 27.19 -0.39 16.03
N THR A 581 28.40 -0.91 15.89
CA THR A 581 29.31 -1.16 17.02
C THR A 581 30.15 0.07 17.35
N GLU A 582 30.81 0.65 16.34
CA GLU A 582 31.76 1.75 16.47
C GLU A 582 31.42 2.84 15.42
N PRO A 583 30.39 3.68 15.67
CA PRO A 583 29.81 4.52 14.63
C PRO A 583 30.79 5.56 14.07
N PHE A 584 31.43 6.35 14.92
CA PHE A 584 32.30 7.46 14.49
C PHE A 584 33.67 6.99 14.00
N LEU A 585 34.19 5.86 14.49
CA LEU A 585 35.39 5.24 13.94
C LEU A 585 35.13 4.69 12.53
N THR A 586 33.94 4.14 12.30
CA THR A 586 33.53 3.67 10.97
C THR A 586 33.36 4.84 10.00
N LEU A 587 32.73 5.94 10.45
CA LEU A 587 32.64 7.18 9.67
C LEU A 587 34.02 7.75 9.32
N GLN A 588 34.94 7.76 10.26
CA GLN A 588 36.31 8.22 10.04
C GLN A 588 37.00 7.44 8.91
N LYS A 589 36.98 6.10 8.98
CA LYS A 589 37.54 5.25 7.92
C LYS A 589 36.85 5.46 6.58
N TRP A 590 35.54 5.70 6.59
CA TRP A 590 34.76 5.97 5.39
C TRP A 590 35.14 7.31 4.74
N PHE A 591 35.40 8.35 5.53
CA PHE A 591 35.88 9.64 5.01
C PHE A 591 37.24 9.52 4.32
N GLU A 592 38.17 8.74 4.88
CA GLU A 592 39.45 8.43 4.23
C GLU A 592 39.27 7.69 2.90
N GLN A 593 38.25 6.83 2.78
CA GLN A 593 37.92 6.15 1.52
C GLN A 593 37.33 7.12 0.49
N ILE A 594 36.51 8.07 0.92
CA ILE A 594 35.95 9.13 0.06
C ILE A 594 37.08 9.98 -0.54
N GLU A 595 38.04 10.41 0.27
CA GLU A 595 39.20 11.18 -0.21
C GLU A 595 40.01 10.43 -1.28
N LYS A 596 40.20 9.11 -1.10
CA LYS A 596 40.90 8.27 -2.08
C LYS A 596 40.11 8.08 -3.38
N ASN A 597 38.78 8.04 -3.31
CA ASN A 597 37.91 7.84 -4.47
C ASN A 597 37.81 9.10 -5.35
N ALA A 598 37.87 10.28 -4.73
CA ALA A 598 37.72 11.56 -5.42
C ALA A 598 38.95 12.47 -5.25
N PRO A 599 40.11 12.13 -5.86
CA PRO A 599 41.31 12.94 -5.76
C PRO A 599 41.10 14.34 -6.37
N GLY A 600 41.67 15.37 -5.72
CA GLY A 600 41.57 16.76 -6.17
C GLY A 600 40.24 17.44 -5.87
N LYS A 601 39.32 16.79 -5.15
CA LYS A 601 38.10 17.41 -4.63
C LYS A 601 38.28 17.82 -3.17
N ARG A 602 37.69 18.94 -2.80
CA ARG A 602 37.53 19.39 -1.42
C ARG A 602 36.07 19.25 -1.01
N PHE A 603 35.81 18.71 0.17
CA PHE A 603 34.47 18.46 0.68
C PHE A 603 34.13 19.48 1.76
N LEU A 604 33.07 20.26 1.52
CA LEU A 604 32.57 21.25 2.47
C LEU A 604 31.34 20.67 3.17
N LEU A 605 31.49 20.28 4.43
CA LEU A 605 30.40 19.80 5.27
C LEU A 605 29.66 20.98 5.89
N CYS A 606 28.45 21.23 5.40
CA CYS A 606 27.60 22.30 5.89
C CYS A 606 26.61 21.73 6.90
N PHE A 607 26.80 22.04 8.17
CA PHE A 607 25.92 21.67 9.27
C PHE A 607 24.92 22.78 9.53
N ASP A 608 23.68 22.61 9.08
CA ASP A 608 22.59 23.54 9.36
C ASP A 608 21.91 23.20 10.69
N GLU A 609 21.53 24.24 11.44
CA GLU A 609 21.01 24.15 12.81
C GLU A 609 21.89 23.27 13.74
N PHE A 610 23.21 23.48 13.70
CA PHE A 610 24.16 22.65 14.46
C PHE A 610 23.94 22.71 15.97
N GLU A 611 23.24 23.73 16.50
CA GLU A 611 22.91 23.83 17.93
C GLU A 611 22.06 22.63 18.41
N ARG A 612 21.39 21.91 17.51
CA ARG A 612 20.68 20.65 17.82
C ARG A 612 21.63 19.51 18.21
N LEU A 613 22.90 19.56 17.82
CA LEU A 613 23.91 18.58 18.27
C LEU A 613 24.10 18.60 19.79
N GLU A 614 23.87 19.74 20.44
CA GLU A 614 23.95 19.84 21.90
C GLU A 614 22.93 18.93 22.59
N GLU A 615 21.73 18.81 22.01
CA GLU A 615 20.66 17.95 22.53
C GLU A 615 21.07 16.48 22.41
N VAL A 616 21.66 16.09 21.28
CA VAL A 616 22.16 14.72 21.10
C VAL A 616 23.28 14.39 22.09
N VAL A 617 24.21 15.32 22.33
CA VAL A 617 25.29 15.13 23.31
C VAL A 617 24.73 15.02 24.73
N ARG A 618 23.74 15.85 25.09
CA ARG A 618 23.07 15.79 26.40
C ARG A 618 22.33 14.47 26.59
N ASP A 619 21.57 14.04 25.59
CA ASP A 619 20.69 12.88 25.70
C ASP A 619 21.48 11.56 25.65
N THR A 620 22.59 11.51 24.89
CA THR A 620 23.47 10.33 24.83
C THR A 620 24.55 10.33 25.91
N GLY A 621 24.82 11.47 26.55
CA GLY A 621 25.90 11.64 27.53
C GLY A 621 27.31 11.51 26.95
N SER A 622 27.46 11.48 25.61
CA SER A 622 28.72 11.22 24.93
C SER A 622 29.12 12.38 24.01
N ARG A 623 30.38 12.84 24.15
CA ARG A 623 30.98 13.85 23.27
C ARG A 623 31.62 13.26 22.00
N SER A 624 31.40 11.97 21.73
CA SER A 624 31.95 11.27 20.56
C SER A 624 31.66 11.99 19.21
N PRO A 625 30.44 12.52 18.95
CA PRO A 625 30.18 13.28 17.72
C PRO A 625 31.08 14.53 17.58
N LEU A 626 31.26 15.27 18.67
CA LEU A 626 32.10 16.48 18.67
C LEU A 626 33.59 16.14 18.51
N ASN A 627 34.05 15.07 19.15
CA ASN A 627 35.41 14.56 18.99
C ASN A 627 35.69 14.13 17.55
N PHE A 628 34.71 13.53 16.87
CA PHE A 628 34.79 13.20 15.45
C PHE A 628 34.92 14.45 14.57
N LEU A 629 34.11 15.50 14.82
CA LEU A 629 34.24 16.77 14.09
C LEU A 629 35.62 17.41 14.30
N ARG A 630 36.12 17.39 15.53
CA ARG A 630 37.48 17.88 15.83
C ARG A 630 38.55 17.09 15.11
N TYR A 631 38.41 15.77 15.04
CA TYR A 631 39.33 14.92 14.28
C TYR A 631 39.35 15.31 12.79
N ILE A 632 38.18 15.55 12.18
CA ILE A 632 38.08 16.00 10.79
C ILE A 632 38.84 17.32 10.58
N VAL A 633 38.66 18.29 11.46
CA VAL A 633 39.35 19.60 11.36
C VAL A 633 40.87 19.45 11.50
N GLN A 634 41.34 18.57 12.38
CA GLN A 634 42.78 18.42 12.65
C GLN A 634 43.53 17.57 11.61
N HIS A 635 42.86 16.59 11.01
CA HIS A 635 43.51 15.57 10.17
C HIS A 635 42.99 15.52 8.73
N GLY A 636 41.83 16.10 8.44
CA GLY A 636 41.22 16.11 7.11
C GLY A 636 41.83 17.19 6.22
N ALA A 637 42.76 16.81 5.34
CA ALA A 637 43.37 17.76 4.40
C ALA A 637 42.37 18.30 3.35
N ASN A 638 41.32 17.53 3.05
CA ASN A 638 40.32 17.86 2.03
C ASN A 638 38.93 18.13 2.60
N TRP A 639 38.75 18.10 3.92
CA TRP A 639 37.46 18.33 4.57
C TRP A 639 37.42 19.69 5.26
N ILE A 640 36.40 20.48 4.94
CA ILE A 640 36.15 21.79 5.53
C ILE A 640 34.80 21.74 6.24
N LEU A 641 34.72 22.29 7.46
CA LEU A 641 33.48 22.37 8.22
C LEU A 641 32.90 23.77 8.12
N LEU A 642 31.59 23.85 7.83
CA LEU A 642 30.79 25.06 7.89
C LEU A 642 29.61 24.82 8.82
N PHE A 643 29.56 25.55 9.93
CA PHE A 643 28.45 25.54 10.87
C PHE A 643 27.50 26.70 10.56
N SER A 644 26.20 26.45 10.50
CA SER A 644 25.16 27.47 10.30
C SER A 644 24.24 27.51 11.51
N GLY A 645 24.13 28.69 12.14
CA GLY A 645 23.38 28.88 13.39
C GLY A 645 22.83 30.28 13.56
N SER A 646 22.06 30.49 14.63
CA SER A 646 21.56 31.81 15.02
C SER A 646 22.50 32.55 15.97
N HIS A 647 23.35 31.83 16.69
CA HIS A 647 24.19 32.36 17.76
C HIS A 647 25.59 32.72 17.28
N THR A 648 26.17 33.74 17.89
CA THR A 648 27.61 34.03 17.79
C THR A 648 28.41 33.04 18.63
N LEU A 649 29.72 32.92 18.39
CA LEU A 649 30.59 32.05 19.19
C LEU A 649 30.50 32.35 20.70
N ASP A 650 30.34 33.62 21.08
CA ASP A 650 30.27 34.07 22.46
C ASP A 650 28.96 33.67 23.17
N GLU A 651 27.90 33.38 22.41
CA GLU A 651 26.61 32.94 22.93
C GLU A 651 26.50 31.41 23.06
N LEU A 652 27.40 30.66 22.42
CA LEU A 652 27.44 29.21 22.50
C LEU A 652 27.94 28.74 23.88
N ASN A 653 27.63 27.49 24.22
CA ASN A 653 28.13 26.88 25.44
C ASN A 653 29.68 26.87 25.44
N PRO A 654 30.36 27.22 26.54
CA PRO A 654 31.82 27.32 26.60
C PRO A 654 32.60 26.13 26.05
N TYR A 655 32.05 24.90 26.08
CA TYR A 655 32.75 23.74 25.52
C TYR A 655 32.93 23.83 24.00
N TRP A 656 32.12 24.60 23.25
CA TRP A 656 32.29 24.76 21.80
C TRP A 656 33.61 25.44 21.45
N ASN A 657 34.19 26.23 22.34
CA ASN A 657 35.51 26.84 22.16
C ASN A 657 36.61 25.78 21.97
N ASP A 658 36.41 24.57 22.52
CA ASP A 658 37.36 23.46 22.35
C ASP A 658 37.27 22.78 20.98
N TYR A 659 36.18 22.98 20.24
CA TYR A 659 35.90 22.34 18.94
C TYR A 659 35.95 23.32 17.78
N LEU A 660 35.63 24.59 18.01
CA LEU A 660 35.61 25.68 17.02
C LEU A 660 36.92 26.50 17.06
N ILE A 661 38.06 25.80 17.14
CA ILE A 661 39.39 26.44 17.13
C ILE A 661 39.70 26.94 15.72
N ASN A 662 40.21 28.17 15.60
CA ASN A 662 40.52 28.81 14.31
C ASN A 662 39.27 28.96 13.41
N THR A 663 38.15 29.41 14.01
CA THR A 663 36.89 29.63 13.30
C THR A 663 36.83 31.03 12.70
N GLN A 664 36.49 31.11 11.42
CA GLN A 664 36.16 32.34 10.72
C GLN A 664 34.65 32.54 10.70
N SER A 665 34.18 33.60 11.36
CA SER A 665 32.76 33.93 11.46
C SER A 665 32.30 34.78 10.27
N LEU A 666 31.33 34.28 9.52
CA LEU A 666 30.68 34.92 8.37
C LEU A 666 29.28 35.39 8.80
N ARG A 667 29.10 36.71 8.91
CA ARG A 667 27.81 37.30 9.32
C ARG A 667 26.86 37.37 8.14
N MET A 668 25.67 36.79 8.28
CA MET A 668 24.56 36.94 7.35
C MET A 668 23.54 37.97 7.87
N THR A 669 23.70 39.20 7.39
CA THR A 669 22.81 40.35 7.68
C THR A 669 21.69 40.48 6.65
N TYR A 670 20.99 41.61 6.59
CA TYR A 670 19.94 41.93 5.61
C TYR A 670 20.51 42.07 4.19
N LEU A 671 19.65 42.13 3.17
CA LEU A 671 20.10 42.33 1.79
C LEU A 671 20.63 43.75 1.60
N GLN A 672 21.55 43.91 0.66
CA GLN A 672 21.87 45.25 0.18
C GLN A 672 20.65 45.87 -0.48
N GLU A 673 20.52 47.20 -0.44
CA GLU A 673 19.35 47.87 -1.01
C GLU A 673 19.16 47.55 -2.50
N SER A 674 20.24 47.48 -3.27
CA SER A 674 20.19 47.08 -4.68
C SER A 674 19.69 45.65 -4.88
N GLU A 675 20.08 44.72 -4.00
CA GLU A 675 19.63 43.32 -4.03
C GLU A 675 18.15 43.20 -3.64
N ALA A 676 17.70 44.01 -2.67
CA ALA A 676 16.30 44.07 -2.26
C ALA A 676 15.42 44.69 -3.35
N ARG A 677 15.88 45.76 -4.02
CA ARG A 677 15.19 46.34 -5.18
C ARG A 677 15.07 45.34 -6.32
N ASP A 678 16.13 44.60 -6.62
CA ASP A 678 16.09 43.54 -7.64
C ASP A 678 15.11 42.42 -7.25
N LEU A 679 15.04 42.06 -5.97
CA LEU A 679 14.07 41.07 -5.49
C LEU A 679 12.61 41.56 -5.62
N ILE A 680 12.35 42.86 -5.41
CA ILE A 680 11.00 43.46 -5.49
C ILE A 680 10.58 43.68 -6.95
N GLN A 681 11.48 44.11 -7.82
CA GLN A 681 11.14 44.46 -9.20
C GLN A 681 11.24 43.26 -10.16
N HIS A 682 12.24 42.39 -9.94
CA HIS A 682 12.54 41.27 -10.84
C HIS A 682 12.74 39.95 -10.07
N PRO A 683 11.73 39.50 -9.29
CA PRO A 683 11.80 38.23 -8.54
C PRO A 683 11.92 37.01 -9.47
N ILE A 684 11.35 37.09 -10.68
CA ILE A 684 11.48 36.11 -11.76
C ILE A 684 11.64 36.85 -13.09
N ASP A 685 12.06 36.13 -14.13
CA ASP A 685 12.07 36.67 -15.49
C ASP A 685 10.65 37.06 -15.93
N ASN A 686 10.50 38.21 -16.59
CA ASN A 686 9.23 38.75 -17.08
C ASN A 686 8.16 39.06 -16.00
N PHE A 687 8.56 39.32 -14.75
CA PHE A 687 7.62 39.82 -13.74
C PHE A 687 7.08 41.21 -14.14
N PRO A 688 5.76 41.46 -14.05
CA PRO A 688 5.19 42.76 -14.42
C PRO A 688 5.63 43.88 -13.48
N ASP A 689 5.84 45.08 -14.02
CA ASP A 689 6.13 46.29 -13.25
C ASP A 689 4.86 46.81 -12.55
N ILE A 690 4.62 46.30 -11.35
CA ILE A 690 3.42 46.58 -10.55
C ILE A 690 3.65 47.59 -9.44
N TYR A 691 4.87 48.08 -9.24
CA TYR A 691 5.20 48.99 -8.14
C TYR A 691 5.57 50.37 -8.67
N THR A 692 5.26 51.40 -7.88
CA THR A 692 5.84 52.74 -8.09
C THR A 692 7.17 52.84 -7.33
N GLU A 693 8.09 53.69 -7.78
CA GLU A 693 9.38 53.90 -7.07
C GLU A 693 9.15 54.27 -5.59
N ALA A 694 8.19 55.17 -5.32
CA ALA A 694 7.84 55.54 -3.95
C ALA A 694 7.30 54.36 -3.12
N ALA A 695 6.58 53.42 -3.75
CA ALA A 695 6.13 52.21 -3.05
C ALA A 695 7.31 51.26 -2.74
N ILE A 696 8.28 51.15 -3.64
CA ILE A 696 9.50 50.35 -3.42
C ILE A 696 10.32 50.96 -2.29
N ASP A 697 10.49 52.28 -2.28
CA ASP A 697 11.18 53.02 -1.22
C ASP A 697 10.50 52.79 0.14
N GLU A 698 9.16 52.82 0.19
CA GLU A 698 8.39 52.52 1.39
C GLU A 698 8.58 51.07 1.86
N ILE A 699 8.57 50.09 0.94
CA ILE A 699 8.81 48.67 1.29
C ILE A 699 10.22 48.52 1.89
N ILE A 700 11.22 49.13 1.26
CA ILE A 700 12.62 49.09 1.75
C ILE A 700 12.72 49.75 3.12
N TYR A 701 12.09 50.90 3.31
CA TYR A 701 12.05 51.60 4.59
C TYR A 701 11.43 50.72 5.69
N LEU A 702 10.22 50.18 5.45
CA LEU A 702 9.50 49.37 6.43
C LEU A 702 10.24 48.09 6.81
N THR A 703 10.91 47.46 5.84
CA THR A 703 11.52 46.13 6.01
C THR A 703 13.01 46.17 6.32
N ARG A 704 13.69 47.30 6.10
CA ARG A 704 15.16 47.43 6.07
C ARG A 704 15.84 46.34 5.25
N CYS A 705 15.28 45.99 4.09
CA CYS A 705 15.83 44.95 3.21
C CYS A 705 15.95 43.56 3.88
N GLN A 706 15.23 43.31 4.97
CA GLN A 706 15.19 41.99 5.59
C GLN A 706 14.46 41.03 4.63
N PRO A 707 15.09 39.92 4.18
CA PRO A 707 14.58 39.11 3.08
C PRO A 707 13.15 38.59 3.29
N TYR A 708 12.83 38.10 4.49
CA TYR A 708 11.52 37.55 4.82
C TYR A 708 10.43 38.63 4.88
N TYR A 709 10.71 39.81 5.44
CA TYR A 709 9.76 40.91 5.53
C TYR A 709 9.49 41.53 4.16
N VAL A 710 10.51 41.66 3.31
CA VAL A 710 10.35 42.07 1.90
C VAL A 710 9.41 41.09 1.19
N GLN A 711 9.73 39.79 1.23
CA GLN A 711 8.91 38.74 0.62
C GLN A 711 7.48 38.72 1.17
N LEU A 712 7.30 38.93 2.47
CA LEU A 712 5.99 38.93 3.13
C LEU A 712 5.12 40.10 2.67
N ILE A 713 5.65 41.33 2.70
CA ILE A 713 4.90 42.51 2.25
C ILE A 713 4.57 42.40 0.76
N CYS A 714 5.55 42.03 -0.08
CA CYS A 714 5.32 41.87 -1.51
C CYS A 714 4.27 40.80 -1.82
N ARG A 715 4.27 39.69 -1.09
CA ARG A 715 3.24 38.65 -1.18
C ARG A 715 1.85 39.22 -0.90
N VAL A 716 1.70 39.93 0.22
CA VAL A 716 0.41 40.55 0.62
C VAL A 716 -0.05 41.57 -0.41
N LEU A 717 0.88 42.33 -0.99
CA LEU A 717 0.60 43.33 -2.02
C LEU A 717 0.11 42.72 -3.33
N VAL A 718 0.72 41.62 -3.81
CA VAL A 718 0.24 40.88 -4.99
C VAL A 718 -1.15 40.33 -4.74
N ASP A 719 -1.39 39.69 -3.59
CA ASP A 719 -2.71 39.17 -3.23
C ASP A 719 -3.77 40.27 -3.17
N ARG A 720 -3.40 41.45 -2.66
CA ARG A 720 -4.26 42.63 -2.60
C ARG A 720 -4.58 43.16 -4.00
N LEU A 721 -3.57 43.32 -4.86
CA LEU A 721 -3.76 43.83 -6.23
C LEU A 721 -4.66 42.89 -7.05
N ASN A 722 -4.44 41.57 -6.94
CA ASN A 722 -5.31 40.58 -7.58
C ASN A 722 -6.74 40.62 -7.03
N ALA A 723 -6.93 40.83 -5.72
CA ALA A 723 -8.28 40.99 -5.14
C ALA A 723 -8.99 42.24 -5.69
N ILE A 724 -8.31 43.39 -5.74
CA ILE A 724 -8.84 44.64 -6.30
C ILE A 724 -9.20 44.45 -7.77
N ASN A 725 -8.31 43.84 -8.57
CA ASN A 725 -8.55 43.64 -9.99
C ASN A 725 -9.71 42.66 -10.27
N ARG A 726 -9.93 41.66 -9.41
CA ARG A 726 -11.12 40.80 -9.49
C ARG A 726 -12.41 41.57 -9.23
N GLU A 727 -12.42 42.43 -8.20
CA GLU A 727 -13.57 43.28 -7.89
C GLU A 727 -13.83 44.32 -8.99
N ASN A 728 -12.79 44.98 -9.51
CA ASN A 728 -12.94 45.92 -10.62
C ASN A 728 -13.47 45.24 -11.88
N THR A 729 -13.01 44.01 -12.17
CA THR A 729 -13.53 43.25 -13.31
C THR A 729 -15.01 42.91 -13.14
N SER A 730 -15.47 42.51 -11.95
CA SER A 730 -16.89 42.23 -11.70
C SER A 730 -17.78 43.47 -11.77
N LEU A 731 -17.21 44.64 -11.46
CA LEU A 731 -17.88 45.94 -11.53
C LEU A 731 -17.68 46.69 -12.85
N ASN A 732 -17.07 46.07 -13.87
CA ASN A 732 -16.71 46.70 -15.16
C ASN A 732 -15.90 48.00 -15.03
N ARG A 733 -14.97 48.06 -14.07
CA ARG A 733 -14.03 49.16 -13.84
C ARG A 733 -12.65 48.85 -14.40
N GLU A 734 -11.85 49.89 -14.63
CA GLU A 734 -10.45 49.73 -15.04
C GLU A 734 -9.62 49.00 -13.97
N LYS A 735 -8.71 48.14 -14.42
CA LYS A 735 -7.80 47.40 -13.53
C LYS A 735 -6.72 48.34 -13.02
N GLN A 736 -6.34 48.16 -11.75
CA GLN A 736 -5.18 48.80 -11.19
C GLN A 736 -3.92 48.07 -11.68
N THR A 737 -2.98 48.82 -12.26
CA THR A 737 -1.73 48.28 -12.81
C THR A 737 -0.54 48.52 -11.89
N LYS A 738 -0.56 49.59 -11.09
CA LYS A 738 0.52 49.96 -10.17
C LYS A 738 0.03 50.17 -8.74
N LEU A 739 0.88 49.76 -7.79
CA LEU A 739 0.72 49.96 -6.35
C LEU A 739 1.43 51.23 -5.90
N ALA A 740 0.71 52.04 -5.13
CA ALA A 740 1.24 53.27 -4.53
C ALA A 740 1.57 53.06 -3.05
N VAL A 741 2.18 54.07 -2.42
CA VAL A 741 2.51 54.08 -0.99
C VAL A 741 1.30 53.78 -0.11
N GLY A 742 0.11 54.28 -0.49
CA GLY A 742 -1.14 54.00 0.24
C GLY A 742 -1.50 52.51 0.30
N ASP A 743 -1.21 51.75 -0.76
CA ASP A 743 -1.42 50.30 -0.77
C ASP A 743 -0.44 49.56 0.13
N VAL A 744 0.82 50.04 0.19
CA VAL A 744 1.84 49.52 1.10
C VAL A 744 1.43 49.73 2.55
N GLN A 745 0.95 50.92 2.91
CA GLN A 745 0.45 51.19 4.27
C GLN A 745 -0.76 50.29 4.62
N ALA A 746 -1.70 50.12 3.68
CA ALA A 746 -2.85 49.25 3.89
C ALA A 746 -2.48 47.76 4.03
N ALA A 747 -1.33 47.34 3.48
CA ALA A 747 -0.85 45.96 3.55
C ALA A 747 -0.20 45.62 4.91
N ILE A 748 0.14 46.61 5.75
CA ILE A 748 0.88 46.39 6.99
C ILE A 748 0.14 45.48 7.96
N VAL A 749 -1.12 45.80 8.30
CA VAL A 749 -1.91 45.01 9.27
C VAL A 749 -2.03 43.56 8.80
N LYS A 750 -2.38 43.37 7.53
CA LYS A 750 -2.51 42.04 6.93
C LYS A 750 -1.17 41.28 6.88
N SER A 751 -0.05 41.99 6.70
CA SER A 751 1.30 41.39 6.77
C SER A 751 1.63 40.92 8.18
N LEU A 752 1.27 41.69 9.21
CA LEU A 752 1.44 41.30 10.61
C LEU A 752 0.56 40.10 10.99
N GLU A 753 -0.66 40.03 10.46
CA GLU A 753 -1.55 38.87 10.63
C GLU A 753 -0.99 37.62 9.96
N GLN A 754 -0.65 37.69 8.67
CA GLN A 754 -0.12 36.54 7.91
C GLN A 754 1.25 36.08 8.42
N GLY A 755 2.12 37.02 8.80
CA GLY A 755 3.45 36.75 9.33
C GLY A 755 3.49 36.54 10.85
N GLY A 756 2.36 36.55 11.54
CA GLY A 756 2.31 36.70 13.00
C GLY A 756 3.13 35.68 13.78
N ALA A 757 3.27 34.45 13.28
CA ALA A 757 4.13 33.44 13.89
C ALA A 757 5.62 33.86 13.90
N ALA A 758 6.11 34.42 12.79
CA ALA A 758 7.50 34.85 12.66
C ALA A 758 7.83 36.06 13.56
N PHE A 759 6.89 37.01 13.63
CA PHE A 759 7.02 38.16 14.52
C PHE A 759 6.98 37.74 16.00
N ARG A 760 6.04 36.87 16.38
CA ARG A 760 5.95 36.32 17.74
C ARG A 760 7.18 35.56 18.14
N GLU A 761 7.72 34.70 17.27
CA GLU A 761 8.94 33.94 17.56
C GLU A 761 10.12 34.89 17.81
N ARG A 762 10.36 35.88 16.94
CA ARG A 762 11.42 36.88 17.13
C ARG A 762 11.23 37.69 18.42
N TYR A 763 9.99 38.02 18.78
CA TYR A 763 9.67 38.71 20.03
C TYR A 763 9.87 37.80 21.27
N GLN A 764 9.57 36.50 21.14
CA GLN A 764 9.73 35.50 22.21
C GLN A 764 11.19 35.14 22.48
N GLU A 765 12.09 35.27 21.49
CA GLU A 765 13.54 35.11 21.66
C GLU A 765 14.18 36.19 22.54
N LEU A 766 13.49 37.31 22.74
CA LEU A 766 13.94 38.39 23.63
C LEU A 766 13.62 38.05 25.09
N THR A 767 14.52 38.42 25.98
CA THR A 767 14.32 38.35 27.43
C THR A 767 13.26 39.34 27.90
N ASP A 768 12.66 39.11 29.08
CA ASP A 768 11.60 39.99 29.59
C ASP A 768 12.09 41.43 29.79
N SER A 769 13.34 41.62 30.24
CA SER A 769 13.97 42.95 30.37
C SER A 769 14.21 43.64 29.01
N GLU A 770 14.57 42.87 27.97
CA GLU A 770 14.68 43.41 26.61
C GLU A 770 13.31 43.84 26.07
N ARG A 771 12.26 43.06 26.29
CA ARG A 771 10.89 43.41 25.87
C ARG A 771 10.38 44.65 26.60
N GLU A 772 10.59 44.75 27.91
CA GLU A 772 10.21 45.94 28.69
C GLU A 772 10.93 47.20 28.17
N PHE A 773 12.20 47.07 27.80
CA PHE A 773 12.95 48.16 27.18
C PHE A 773 12.39 48.57 25.82
N LEU A 774 12.00 47.59 24.97
CA LEU A 774 11.36 47.89 23.69
C LEU A 774 10.04 48.64 23.86
N HIS A 775 9.23 48.30 24.88
CA HIS A 775 8.00 49.04 25.19
C HIS A 775 8.28 50.45 25.69
N LYS A 776 9.25 50.63 26.58
CA LYS A 776 9.71 51.96 27.00
C LYS A 776 10.20 52.80 25.83
N LEU A 777 10.88 52.20 24.86
CA LEU A 777 11.35 52.90 23.67
C LEU A 777 10.20 53.33 22.73
N ILE A 778 9.07 52.64 22.75
CA ILE A 778 7.86 53.05 22.03
C ILE A 778 7.19 54.24 22.72
N GLU A 779 7.17 54.25 24.05
CA GLU A 779 6.60 55.35 24.85
C GLU A 779 7.49 56.61 24.83
N GLU A 780 8.81 56.44 24.85
CA GLU A 780 9.82 57.51 24.87
C GLU A 780 10.87 57.30 23.75
N PRO A 781 10.64 57.83 22.53
CA PRO A 781 11.50 57.58 21.37
C PRO A 781 12.93 58.14 21.47
N ASP A 782 13.14 59.19 22.28
CA ASP A 782 14.43 59.89 22.44
C ASP A 782 15.17 59.44 23.72
N LEU A 783 14.98 58.20 24.15
CA LEU A 783 15.63 57.61 25.32
C LEU A 783 17.16 57.59 25.15
N SER A 784 17.84 58.61 25.68
CA SER A 784 19.30 58.67 25.84
C SER A 784 19.72 57.79 27.01
N VAL A 785 19.92 56.50 26.74
CA VAL A 785 20.32 55.51 27.75
C VAL A 785 21.83 55.28 27.71
N ALA A 786 22.46 55.24 28.89
CA ALA A 786 23.87 54.86 29.03
C ALA A 786 24.14 53.50 28.36
N GLU A 787 25.28 53.37 27.69
CA GLU A 787 25.69 52.12 27.02
C GLU A 787 25.69 50.96 28.02
N SER A 788 24.76 50.02 27.82
CA SER A 788 24.66 48.79 28.60
C SER A 788 24.90 47.61 27.68
N ARG A 789 25.64 46.61 28.16
CA ARG A 789 25.88 45.35 27.44
C ARG A 789 24.57 44.64 27.06
N LEU A 790 23.50 44.87 27.81
CA LEU A 790 22.15 44.37 27.49
C LEU A 790 21.59 44.98 26.21
N TRP A 791 21.77 46.28 25.99
CA TRP A 791 21.23 46.97 24.81
C TRP A 791 22.10 46.76 23.57
N GLN A 792 23.41 46.59 23.76
CA GLN A 792 24.32 46.19 22.68
C GLN A 792 23.92 44.84 22.05
N ARG A 793 23.41 43.88 22.84
CA ARG A 793 22.87 42.62 22.31
C ARG A 793 21.69 42.82 21.36
N LEU A 794 20.81 43.78 21.64
CA LEU A 794 19.69 44.11 20.75
C LEU A 794 20.17 44.73 19.44
N VAL A 795 21.30 45.44 19.46
CA VAL A 795 21.96 45.97 18.25
C VAL A 795 22.65 44.84 17.47
N GLU A 796 23.35 43.93 18.15
CA GLU A 796 23.97 42.74 17.55
C GLU A 796 22.94 41.82 16.89
N LYS A 797 21.77 41.65 17.50
CA LYS A 797 20.60 40.90 16.98
C LYS A 797 19.83 41.64 15.88
N GLU A 798 20.26 42.84 15.48
CA GLU A 798 19.63 43.67 14.45
C GLU A 798 18.16 44.03 14.76
N VAL A 799 17.85 44.18 16.05
CA VAL A 799 16.54 44.65 16.54
C VAL A 799 16.55 46.17 16.66
N LEU A 800 17.65 46.73 17.19
CA LEU A 800 17.88 48.15 17.37
C LEU A 800 19.09 48.62 16.56
N GLU A 801 19.13 49.91 16.24
CA GLU A 801 20.32 50.57 15.72
C GLU A 801 20.66 51.80 16.57
N VAL A 802 21.95 52.11 16.65
CA VAL A 802 22.47 53.26 17.40
C VAL A 802 22.37 54.51 16.53
N THR A 803 21.84 55.59 17.11
CA THR A 803 21.76 56.91 16.50
C THR A 803 22.43 57.95 17.40
N GLY A 804 22.72 59.14 16.87
CA GLY A 804 23.37 60.20 17.64
C GLY A 804 22.62 60.66 18.91
N GLY A 805 21.34 60.29 19.08
CA GLY A 805 20.52 60.61 20.25
C GLY A 805 20.11 59.42 21.13
N GLY A 806 20.52 58.19 20.82
CA GLY A 806 20.10 56.99 21.55
C GLY A 806 19.86 55.77 20.65
N TYR A 807 18.91 54.92 21.02
CA TYR A 807 18.55 53.72 20.27
C TYR A 807 17.26 53.92 19.48
N ARG A 808 17.13 53.32 18.30
CA ARG A 808 15.84 53.21 17.59
C ARG A 808 15.63 51.82 17.05
N PHE A 809 14.37 51.45 16.78
CA PHE A 809 14.08 50.20 16.08
C PHE A 809 14.75 50.19 14.71
N GLN A 810 15.50 49.14 14.44
CA GLN A 810 16.13 49.00 13.14
C GLN A 810 15.06 48.79 12.06
N VAL A 811 14.11 47.87 12.29
CA VAL A 811 13.04 47.50 11.34
C VAL A 811 11.69 48.12 11.75
N PRO A 812 11.17 49.13 11.03
CA PRO A 812 9.89 49.77 11.36
C PRO A 812 8.68 48.81 11.35
N LEU A 813 8.68 47.80 10.48
CA LEU A 813 7.60 46.80 10.46
C LEU A 813 7.56 45.97 11.76
N PHE A 814 8.72 45.67 12.36
CA PHE A 814 8.81 44.98 13.64
C PHE A 814 8.35 45.89 14.79
N GLN A 815 8.68 47.19 14.74
CA GLN A 815 8.17 48.17 15.69
C GLN A 815 6.63 48.17 15.74
N LYS A 816 5.96 48.23 14.58
CA LYS A 816 4.49 48.17 14.49
C LYS A 816 3.90 46.89 15.09
N PHE A 817 4.62 45.77 15.01
CA PHE A 817 4.20 44.55 15.68
C PHE A 817 4.28 44.67 17.21
N VAL A 818 5.38 45.22 17.74
CA VAL A 818 5.55 45.41 19.19
C VAL A 818 4.50 46.39 19.75
N GLU A 819 4.17 47.46 19.01
CA GLU A 819 3.08 48.39 19.34
C GLU A 819 1.73 47.67 19.50
N MET A 820 1.42 46.68 18.65
CA MET A 820 0.20 45.87 18.77
C MET A 820 0.22 44.88 19.93
N GLN A 821 1.40 44.51 20.43
CA GLN A 821 1.54 43.58 21.56
C GLN A 821 1.47 44.29 22.92
N ASN A 822 1.57 45.62 22.97
CA ASN A 822 1.50 46.37 24.22
C ASN A 822 0.05 46.45 24.70
N PRO A 823 -0.34 45.77 25.79
CA PRO A 823 -1.59 46.05 26.45
C PRO A 823 -1.35 47.34 27.25
N GLY A 824 -1.79 48.48 26.72
CA GLY A 824 -1.61 49.78 27.36
C GLY A 824 -2.08 49.86 28.80
#